data_AF-A0ABD0ZCI6-F1
#
_entry.id   AF-A0ABD0ZCI6-F1
#
_cell.length_a   1.000
_cell.length_b   1.000
_cell.length_c   1.000
_cell.angle_alpha   90.00
_cell.angle_beta   90.00
_cell.angle_gamma   90.00
#
_symmetry.space_group_name_H-M   'P 1'
#
loop_
_entity.id
_entity.type
_entity.pdbx_description
1 polymer ?
#
loop_
_entity_poly.entity_id
_entity_poly.type
_entity_poly.pdbx_seq_one_letter_code
_entity_poly.pdbx_strand_id
1 'polypeptide(L)'
;MNSRLGYPTMLLLRFSTVLFYSVVLIQLFASQIDAQRSTSPWQTLSGDAPLVIARGGFSGLFPDSSLAAYSFAISTSVDGAVMWCDVQLTKDGAGICFPNLNLGNASNIQEFYPNRQKSYAVNGIPTQGWFTIDFSLRDLSNVYLNRGILSRSEKFDGQFAISTIQNVDTQTKPGGFWLNVQHDAFYSQHNLNMSNFLLSVSRTVTIKFISSPEVNFFRKITGRFGRNGPIFVFQFLRKEELEPTTNQTYGSILSNLTFVKTFASGILVPKSYILPLDDKQYLLPHTSLVQDAHKAGLEVYVSGFANDVDIAYNYSFDPVSEYLSFVDNGDFSVDGLLSDFPITASASVDCFSHIGRNAKKQVDFLVISKNGASGDYPGCTNLAYEKAIKDGADVIDCSVQMSSDGIPFCLSSIDLGSTTTIAQTPLRNRSTPVPEISSVGGIYTFSLTWAEIQSLTPAISNPFRNFLFSRNPNERNSGKLMSLSEFLNLAKNSTSLSGVLISVENAVYLREKQGLDVVKKVLDTLTEAGYNSGTSTTKVMIQSTNSSVLVDFKKRSQYETVYKIEEIISDIRDSAIEDIKKFANAVVIGKYSVFPFNDGFLTGQTKVVERLQKYQLPVYVQLFQNEFVSQAYDFFADATVEINTFIFEAGINGTITEFPFTAARYKRNHCLVRNETPVYMSPIQPGGLLTLVNSQSIAPAEAPSMVFTDDDVTEPPLPPVIAKAPTSTPVTPSTNAQAPSGQTRLTLSFLLFVVCLSSTYVM
;
A
#
# COMPACT_ATOMS: atom_id res chain seq x y z
N MET A 1 -0.12 63.90 77.69
CA MET A 1 0.32 64.75 76.55
C MET A 1 0.70 63.84 75.40
N ASN A 2 0.21 64.16 74.20
CA ASN A 2 0.73 63.74 72.89
C ASN A 2 0.64 62.22 72.56
N SER A 3 -0.38 61.80 71.80
CA SER A 3 -0.44 61.78 70.33
C SER A 3 0.43 60.69 69.69
N ARG A 4 -0.17 59.82 68.85
CA ARG A 4 0.35 59.38 67.54
C ARG A 4 -0.52 58.32 66.84
N LEU A 5 -0.90 58.69 65.61
CA LEU A 5 -1.08 57.92 64.37
C LEU A 5 -2.07 56.74 64.32
N GLY A 6 -3.22 57.00 63.68
CA GLY A 6 -4.09 55.98 63.09
C GLY A 6 -3.96 55.92 61.56
N TYR A 7 -4.08 54.69 61.04
CA TYR A 7 -4.18 54.23 59.63
C TYR A 7 -2.92 54.43 58.75
N PRO A 8 -2.38 53.39 58.06
CA PRO A 8 -3.14 52.46 57.20
C PRO A 8 -2.62 51.00 57.16
N THR A 9 -3.46 50.00 57.43
CA THR A 9 -3.08 48.58 57.18
C THR A 9 -4.19 47.75 56.55
N MET A 10 -5.38 48.34 56.35
CA MET A 10 -6.53 47.61 55.81
C MET A 10 -6.74 47.79 54.30
N LEU A 11 -6.05 48.76 53.67
CA LEU A 11 -6.18 49.02 52.22
C LEU A 11 -5.25 48.14 51.37
N LEU A 12 -4.04 47.83 51.86
CA LEU A 12 -3.05 47.05 51.12
C LEU A 12 -3.41 45.56 50.98
N LEU A 13 -4.08 44.96 51.98
CA LEU A 13 -4.52 43.56 51.87
C LEU A 13 -5.68 43.37 50.88
N ARG A 14 -6.57 44.37 50.72
CA ARG A 14 -7.70 44.29 49.78
C ARG A 14 -7.25 44.44 48.33
N PHE A 15 -6.23 45.25 48.04
CA PHE A 15 -5.69 45.37 46.68
C PHE A 15 -4.95 44.08 46.24
N SER A 16 -4.25 43.40 47.14
CA SER A 16 -3.55 42.16 46.82
C SER A 16 -4.50 40.98 46.55
N THR A 17 -5.61 40.87 47.27
CA THR A 17 -6.63 39.84 47.00
C THR A 17 -7.37 40.13 45.68
N VAL A 18 -7.74 41.39 45.42
CA VAL A 18 -8.40 41.76 44.16
C VAL A 18 -7.48 41.48 42.96
N LEU A 19 -6.18 41.79 43.06
CA LEU A 19 -5.20 41.50 42.01
C LEU A 19 -5.07 39.99 41.75
N PHE A 20 -5.04 39.18 42.80
CA PHE A 20 -4.95 37.72 42.71
C PHE A 20 -6.22 37.11 42.09
N TYR A 21 -7.42 37.58 42.48
CA TYR A 21 -8.67 37.15 41.87
C TYR A 21 -8.78 37.60 40.40
N SER A 22 -8.26 38.78 40.03
CA SER A 22 -8.23 39.21 38.63
C SER A 22 -7.22 38.43 37.78
N VAL A 23 -6.06 38.02 38.32
CA VAL A 23 -5.10 37.17 37.60
C VAL A 23 -5.64 35.74 37.44
N VAL A 24 -6.30 35.20 38.47
CA VAL A 24 -6.98 33.89 38.40
C VAL A 24 -8.19 33.96 37.45
N LEU A 25 -8.96 35.05 37.44
CA LEU A 25 -10.00 35.25 36.43
C LEU A 25 -9.42 35.38 35.02
N ILE A 26 -8.32 36.12 34.82
CA ILE A 26 -7.68 36.26 33.49
C ILE A 26 -7.11 34.91 33.02
N GLN A 27 -6.57 34.08 33.91
CA GLN A 27 -6.15 32.71 33.54
C GLN A 27 -7.34 31.76 33.31
N LEU A 28 -8.45 31.92 34.05
CA LEU A 28 -9.69 31.19 33.80
C LEU A 28 -10.36 31.63 32.48
N PHE A 29 -10.34 32.92 32.15
CA PHE A 29 -10.81 33.44 30.87
C PHE A 29 -9.87 33.07 29.71
N ALA A 30 -8.55 33.02 29.90
CA ALA A 30 -7.63 32.49 28.91
C ALA A 30 -7.86 30.98 28.65
N SER A 31 -8.17 30.21 29.71
CA SER A 31 -8.54 28.79 29.57
C SER A 31 -9.96 28.58 28.99
N GLN A 32 -10.87 29.55 29.14
CA GLN A 32 -12.21 29.50 28.53
C GLN A 32 -12.22 29.98 27.08
N ILE A 33 -11.29 30.83 26.68
CA ILE A 33 -11.07 31.20 25.27
C ILE A 33 -10.44 30.02 24.50
N ASP A 34 -9.59 29.20 25.15
CA ASP A 34 -9.08 27.93 24.59
C ASP A 34 -10.13 26.80 24.63
N ALA A 35 -11.12 26.86 25.52
CA ALA A 35 -12.23 25.90 25.60
C ALA A 35 -13.35 26.17 24.57
N GLN A 36 -13.19 27.20 23.75
CA GLN A 36 -13.94 27.37 22.50
C GLN A 36 -13.15 26.80 21.31
N ARG A 37 -12.22 25.86 21.57
CA ARG A 37 -11.70 24.94 20.54
C ARG A 37 -12.88 24.26 19.87
N SER A 38 -12.87 24.36 18.54
CA SER A 38 -13.80 23.74 17.60
C SER A 38 -14.41 22.44 18.12
N THR A 39 -15.73 22.30 18.02
CA THR A 39 -16.43 21.01 18.21
C THR A 39 -16.04 19.97 17.16
N SER A 40 -15.18 20.34 16.20
CA SER A 40 -14.66 19.45 15.18
C SER A 40 -13.54 18.56 15.72
N PRO A 41 -13.49 17.28 15.31
CA PRO A 41 -12.35 16.41 15.60
C PRO A 41 -11.08 16.81 14.81
N TRP A 42 -11.20 17.64 13.78
CA TRP A 42 -10.09 18.06 12.94
C TRP A 42 -9.28 19.19 13.56
N GLN A 43 -7.95 19.04 13.54
CA GLN A 43 -6.99 20.05 14.00
C GLN A 43 -6.48 20.91 12.83
N THR A 44 -7.30 21.09 11.79
CA THR A 44 -7.06 22.01 10.68
C THR A 44 -7.25 23.46 11.16
N LEU A 45 -6.80 24.44 10.37
CA LEU A 45 -6.91 25.85 10.74
C LEU A 45 -8.37 26.29 10.90
N SER A 46 -9.27 25.82 10.01
CA SER A 46 -10.70 26.11 10.08
C SER A 46 -11.46 25.18 11.02
N GLY A 47 -10.89 24.02 11.34
CA GLY A 47 -11.58 22.91 11.97
C GLY A 47 -12.43 22.09 10.99
N ASP A 48 -12.39 22.34 9.68
CA ASP A 48 -13.07 21.49 8.70
C ASP A 48 -12.23 20.24 8.36
N ALA A 49 -12.86 19.26 7.71
CA ALA A 49 -12.13 18.11 7.18
C ALA A 49 -11.08 18.55 6.15
N PRO A 50 -9.88 17.91 6.12
CA PRO A 50 -8.85 18.22 5.14
C PRO A 50 -9.36 18.12 3.70
N LEU A 51 -9.00 19.10 2.88
CA LEU A 51 -9.38 19.15 1.48
C LEU A 51 -8.64 18.06 0.67
N VAL A 52 -9.39 17.30 -0.14
CA VAL A 52 -8.81 16.41 -1.16
C VAL A 52 -8.57 17.20 -2.44
N ILE A 53 -7.33 17.17 -2.93
CA ILE A 53 -6.90 17.88 -4.14
C ILE A 53 -6.34 16.85 -5.13
N ALA A 54 -6.98 16.71 -6.30
CA ALA A 54 -6.62 15.71 -7.30
C ALA A 54 -5.59 16.29 -8.29
N ARG A 55 -4.32 15.85 -8.20
CA ARG A 55 -3.20 16.37 -8.99
C ARG A 55 -3.35 16.00 -10.47
N GLY A 56 -3.75 16.96 -11.30
CA GLY A 56 -4.02 16.70 -12.72
C GLY A 56 -5.20 15.74 -12.93
N GLY A 57 -6.13 15.67 -11.97
CA GLY A 57 -7.16 14.64 -11.89
C GLY A 57 -6.63 13.36 -11.23
N PHE A 58 -7.03 12.19 -11.74
CA PHE A 58 -6.53 10.88 -11.30
C PHE A 58 -5.26 10.49 -12.09
N SER A 59 -4.19 11.28 -11.92
CA SER A 59 -2.94 11.13 -12.65
C SER A 59 -2.15 9.87 -12.28
N GLY A 60 -2.49 9.23 -11.16
CA GLY A 60 -2.00 7.90 -10.77
C GLY A 60 -2.35 6.79 -11.76
N LEU A 61 -3.40 7.00 -12.56
CA LEU A 61 -3.94 6.01 -13.50
C LEU A 61 -3.87 6.47 -14.95
N PHE A 62 -4.30 7.71 -15.23
CA PHE A 62 -4.36 8.27 -16.58
C PHE A 62 -3.25 9.31 -16.81
N PRO A 63 -2.93 9.65 -18.08
CA PRO A 63 -2.08 10.81 -18.37
C PRO A 63 -2.62 12.06 -17.65
N ASP A 64 -1.72 12.74 -16.95
CA ASP A 64 -2.02 13.94 -16.16
C ASP A 64 -2.77 14.98 -17.01
N SER A 65 -3.78 15.59 -16.40
CA SER A 65 -4.58 16.66 -17.01
C SER A 65 -5.41 16.23 -18.23
N SER A 66 -5.56 14.92 -18.46
CA SER A 66 -6.54 14.40 -19.42
C SER A 66 -7.97 14.57 -18.91
N LEU A 67 -8.92 14.68 -19.84
CA LEU A 67 -10.35 14.72 -19.49
C LEU A 67 -10.80 13.45 -18.75
N ALA A 68 -10.20 12.29 -19.07
CA ALA A 68 -10.44 11.05 -18.36
C ALA A 68 -9.93 11.13 -16.90
N ALA A 69 -8.71 11.63 -16.68
CA ALA A 69 -8.18 11.84 -15.33
C ALA A 69 -9.09 12.74 -14.48
N TYR A 70 -9.53 13.88 -15.01
CA TYR A 70 -10.42 14.78 -14.28
C TYR A 70 -11.80 14.17 -14.03
N SER A 71 -12.41 13.56 -15.04
CA SER A 71 -13.74 12.94 -14.90
C SER A 71 -13.72 11.81 -13.88
N PHE A 72 -12.69 10.96 -13.93
CA PHE A 72 -12.54 9.84 -13.03
C PHE A 72 -12.27 10.30 -11.59
N ALA A 73 -11.44 11.34 -11.38
CA ALA A 73 -11.25 11.93 -10.06
C ALA A 73 -12.56 12.47 -9.47
N ILE A 74 -13.35 13.19 -10.27
CA ILE A 74 -14.66 13.72 -9.83
C ILE A 74 -15.60 12.57 -9.44
N SER A 75 -15.64 11.47 -10.20
CA SER A 75 -16.54 10.35 -9.91
C SER A 75 -16.08 9.43 -8.78
N THR A 76 -14.83 9.56 -8.31
CA THR A 76 -14.23 8.65 -7.32
C THR A 76 -13.69 9.35 -6.07
N SER A 77 -14.04 10.62 -5.86
CA SER A 77 -13.57 11.39 -4.70
C SER A 77 -14.71 11.83 -3.78
N VAL A 78 -14.36 12.36 -2.61
CA VAL A 78 -15.30 13.08 -1.74
C VAL A 78 -15.92 14.28 -2.44
N ASP A 79 -17.14 14.62 -2.03
CA ASP A 79 -17.77 15.88 -2.41
C ASP A 79 -16.89 17.07 -2.01
N GLY A 80 -16.75 18.03 -2.92
CA GLY A 80 -15.89 19.20 -2.71
C GLY A 80 -14.41 18.99 -3.01
N ALA A 81 -14.00 17.80 -3.47
CA ALA A 81 -12.64 17.60 -4.01
C ALA A 81 -12.34 18.63 -5.12
N VAL A 82 -11.12 19.16 -5.10
CA VAL A 82 -10.68 20.23 -6.01
C VAL A 82 -9.74 19.67 -7.07
N MET A 83 -9.93 20.09 -8.32
CA MET A 83 -9.12 19.63 -9.45
C MET A 83 -7.90 20.55 -9.62
N TRP A 84 -6.71 19.99 -9.48
CA TRP A 84 -5.46 20.69 -9.69
C TRP A 84 -5.11 20.77 -11.18
N CYS A 85 -4.72 21.95 -11.62
CA CYS A 85 -4.27 22.21 -12.97
C CYS A 85 -2.99 23.05 -12.92
N ASP A 86 -1.88 22.49 -13.41
CA ASP A 86 -0.68 23.27 -13.69
C ASP A 86 -0.93 24.11 -14.95
N VAL A 87 -1.03 25.43 -14.77
CA VAL A 87 -1.44 26.35 -15.82
C VAL A 87 -0.26 26.72 -16.69
N GLN A 88 -0.34 26.37 -17.97
CA GLN A 88 0.63 26.79 -18.97
C GLN A 88 -0.05 27.68 -20.02
N LEU A 89 0.63 28.73 -20.48
CA LEU A 89 0.14 29.58 -21.58
C LEU A 89 0.76 29.16 -22.91
N THR A 90 -0.08 29.03 -23.92
CA THR A 90 0.33 28.87 -25.32
C THR A 90 0.87 30.18 -25.90
N LYS A 91 1.48 30.12 -27.08
CA LYS A 91 1.98 31.28 -27.83
C LYS A 91 0.93 32.38 -28.03
N ASP A 92 -0.32 31.99 -28.25
CA ASP A 92 -1.48 32.87 -28.45
C ASP A 92 -2.22 33.22 -27.14
N GLY A 93 -1.65 32.85 -25.98
CA GLY A 93 -2.15 33.24 -24.66
C GLY A 93 -3.35 32.42 -24.16
N ALA A 94 -3.65 31.28 -24.78
CA ALA A 94 -4.62 30.34 -24.24
C ALA A 94 -4.02 29.57 -23.05
N GLY A 95 -4.79 29.36 -21.99
CA GLY A 95 -4.36 28.59 -20.84
C GLY A 95 -4.81 27.14 -20.91
N ILE A 96 -3.85 26.23 -20.80
CA ILE A 96 -4.02 24.78 -20.79
C ILE A 96 -3.65 24.20 -19.43
N CYS A 97 -4.26 23.06 -19.08
CA CYS A 97 -3.77 22.24 -17.97
C CYS A 97 -2.71 21.29 -18.50
N PHE A 98 -1.47 21.46 -18.04
CA PHE A 98 -0.36 20.62 -18.45
C PHE A 98 0.78 20.65 -17.42
N PRO A 99 1.30 19.48 -16.98
CA PRO A 99 2.14 19.38 -15.79
C PRO A 99 3.55 19.98 -15.91
N ASN A 100 4.03 20.22 -17.14
CA ASN A 100 5.42 20.61 -17.40
C ASN A 100 5.53 21.74 -18.43
N LEU A 101 6.48 22.66 -18.24
CA LEU A 101 6.76 23.69 -19.25
C LEU A 101 7.25 23.08 -20.59
N ASN A 102 8.01 21.98 -20.52
CA ASN A 102 8.40 21.17 -21.66
C ASN A 102 7.30 20.15 -22.00
N LEU A 103 6.66 20.35 -23.15
CA LEU A 103 5.58 19.50 -23.65
C LEU A 103 6.04 18.05 -23.90
N GLY A 104 7.33 17.82 -24.18
CA GLY A 104 7.86 16.47 -24.40
C GLY A 104 7.80 15.56 -23.18
N ASN A 105 7.64 16.10 -21.97
CA ASN A 105 7.67 15.32 -20.74
C ASN A 105 6.35 14.56 -20.46
N ALA A 106 5.25 14.94 -21.10
CA ALA A 106 3.93 14.34 -20.85
C ALA A 106 3.04 14.35 -22.12
N SER A 107 3.65 14.37 -23.31
CA SER A 107 2.94 14.31 -24.58
C SER A 107 3.79 13.70 -25.68
N ASN A 108 3.15 13.33 -26.79
CA ASN A 108 3.81 12.86 -28.00
C ASN A 108 4.25 13.98 -28.96
N ILE A 109 4.46 15.21 -28.47
CA ILE A 109 4.79 16.36 -29.32
C ILE A 109 6.01 16.16 -30.23
N GLN A 110 6.97 15.33 -29.80
CA GLN A 110 8.15 14.98 -30.58
C GLN A 110 7.80 14.32 -31.92
N GLU A 111 6.73 13.53 -31.97
CA GLU A 111 6.29 12.83 -33.18
C GLU A 111 5.75 13.81 -34.23
N PHE A 112 5.09 14.88 -33.78
CA PHE A 112 4.49 15.89 -34.66
C PHE A 112 5.45 17.02 -35.03
N TYR A 113 6.39 17.35 -34.14
CA TYR A 113 7.28 18.50 -34.32
C TYR A 113 8.75 18.19 -33.96
N PRO A 114 9.39 17.16 -34.53
CA PRO A 114 10.72 16.67 -34.10
C PRO A 114 11.82 17.74 -34.18
N ASN A 115 11.71 18.69 -35.11
CA ASN A 115 12.72 19.73 -35.36
C ASN A 115 12.39 21.10 -34.73
N ARG A 116 11.37 21.18 -33.87
CA ARG A 116 10.92 22.46 -33.25
C ARG A 116 11.28 22.60 -31.77
N GLN A 117 12.29 21.87 -31.30
CA GLN A 117 12.87 22.15 -29.99
C GLN A 117 13.56 23.52 -29.99
N LYS A 118 13.52 24.19 -28.85
CA LYS A 118 14.29 25.41 -28.59
C LYS A 118 14.97 25.33 -27.23
N SER A 119 15.91 26.23 -27.00
CA SER A 119 16.55 26.41 -25.70
C SER A 119 16.17 27.78 -25.14
N TYR A 120 15.69 27.80 -23.91
CA TYR A 120 15.38 29.02 -23.15
C TYR A 120 15.98 28.94 -21.75
N ALA A 121 16.22 30.09 -21.13
CA ALA A 121 16.61 30.15 -19.74
C ALA A 121 15.37 30.08 -18.84
N VAL A 122 15.16 28.94 -18.18
CA VAL A 122 14.09 28.77 -17.18
C VAL A 122 14.72 28.94 -15.81
N ASN A 123 14.31 29.98 -15.08
CA ASN A 123 14.93 30.35 -13.80
C ASN A 123 16.46 30.49 -13.88
N GLY A 124 16.96 31.00 -15.02
CA GLY A 124 18.40 31.16 -15.29
C GLY A 124 19.12 29.91 -15.78
N ILE A 125 18.45 28.75 -15.84
CA ILE A 125 19.03 27.48 -16.32
C ILE A 125 18.68 27.27 -17.81
N PRO A 126 19.69 27.14 -18.70
CA PRO A 126 19.45 26.77 -20.10
C PRO A 126 18.75 25.42 -20.19
N THR A 127 17.53 25.42 -20.69
CA THR A 127 16.66 24.26 -20.78
C THR A 127 16.24 24.07 -22.23
N GLN A 128 16.49 22.89 -22.79
CA GLN A 128 16.10 22.53 -24.15
C GLN A 128 14.81 21.69 -24.14
N GLY A 129 13.89 21.95 -25.05
CA GLY A 129 12.64 21.21 -25.17
C GLY A 129 11.61 21.85 -26.10
N TRP A 130 10.38 21.36 -26.03
CA TRP A 130 9.22 21.94 -26.72
C TRP A 130 8.42 22.79 -25.75
N PHE A 131 8.64 24.11 -25.81
CA PHE A 131 8.03 25.03 -24.86
C PHE A 131 6.64 25.45 -25.31
N THR A 132 5.70 25.53 -24.36
CA THR A 132 4.31 25.95 -24.62
C THR A 132 4.19 27.29 -25.34
N ILE A 133 5.12 28.22 -25.09
CA ILE A 133 5.19 29.54 -25.74
C ILE A 133 5.53 29.51 -27.24
N ASP A 134 5.98 28.37 -27.77
CA ASP A 134 6.31 28.22 -29.20
C ASP A 134 5.15 27.71 -30.05
N PHE A 135 4.08 27.24 -29.41
CA PHE A 135 2.94 26.60 -30.05
C PHE A 135 1.66 27.36 -29.70
N SER A 136 0.87 27.69 -30.72
CA SER A 136 -0.51 28.17 -30.51
C SER A 136 -1.40 27.01 -30.06
N LEU A 137 -2.58 27.30 -29.49
CA LEU A 137 -3.55 26.25 -29.17
C LEU A 137 -3.91 25.40 -30.41
N ARG A 138 -3.95 26.04 -31.59
CA ARG A 138 -4.18 25.34 -32.87
C ARG A 138 -3.07 24.38 -33.23
N ASP A 139 -1.81 24.74 -32.96
CA ASP A 139 -0.67 23.85 -33.24
C ASP A 139 -0.73 22.58 -32.38
N LEU A 140 -1.31 22.67 -31.18
CA LEU A 140 -1.42 21.57 -30.21
C LEU A 140 -2.65 20.67 -30.43
N SER A 141 -3.51 20.96 -31.42
CA SER A 141 -4.76 20.20 -31.60
C SER A 141 -4.56 18.71 -31.92
N ASN A 142 -3.39 18.35 -32.43
CA ASN A 142 -3.02 16.97 -32.78
C ASN A 142 -2.02 16.36 -31.80
N VAL A 143 -1.66 17.06 -30.72
CA VAL A 143 -0.75 16.57 -29.70
C VAL A 143 -1.55 15.90 -28.59
N TYR A 144 -1.16 14.69 -28.25
CA TYR A 144 -1.83 13.85 -27.27
C TYR A 144 -0.96 13.67 -26.03
N LEU A 145 -1.64 13.58 -24.89
CA LEU A 145 -1.05 13.36 -23.58
C LEU A 145 -0.54 11.93 -23.46
N ASN A 146 0.62 11.81 -22.84
CA ASN A 146 1.25 10.55 -22.45
C ASN A 146 1.54 10.59 -20.95
N ARG A 147 1.76 9.43 -20.33
CA ARG A 147 2.27 9.32 -18.96
C ARG A 147 3.55 10.15 -18.80
N GLY A 148 3.60 10.95 -17.74
CA GLY A 148 4.82 11.66 -17.36
C GLY A 148 5.76 10.83 -16.48
N ILE A 149 5.27 9.72 -15.92
CA ILE A 149 6.01 8.80 -15.07
C ILE A 149 6.05 7.45 -15.79
N LEU A 150 7.25 7.03 -16.20
CA LEU A 150 7.42 5.85 -17.06
C LEU A 150 7.16 4.51 -16.35
N SER A 151 7.12 4.50 -15.01
CA SER A 151 6.70 3.32 -14.24
C SER A 151 5.18 3.08 -14.27
N ARG A 152 4.38 4.07 -14.69
CA ARG A 152 2.93 3.92 -14.88
C ARG A 152 2.63 3.28 -16.24
N SER A 153 1.44 2.71 -16.37
CA SER A 153 1.01 2.00 -17.58
C SER A 153 0.98 2.89 -18.84
N GLU A 154 1.56 2.43 -19.97
CA GLU A 154 1.51 3.12 -21.29
C GLU A 154 0.15 2.97 -21.96
N LYS A 155 -0.71 2.12 -21.41
CA LYS A 155 -1.93 1.68 -22.09
C LYS A 155 -2.91 2.83 -22.36
N PHE A 156 -2.70 3.96 -21.68
CA PHE A 156 -3.46 5.21 -21.82
C PHE A 156 -2.75 6.31 -22.62
N ASP A 157 -1.52 6.06 -23.11
CA ASP A 157 -0.75 7.03 -23.89
C ASP A 157 -1.38 7.30 -25.26
N GLY A 158 -1.25 8.54 -25.74
CA GLY A 158 -1.65 8.94 -27.09
C GLY A 158 -3.17 9.01 -27.31
N GLN A 159 -3.99 8.86 -26.27
CA GLN A 159 -5.45 8.81 -26.40
C GLN A 159 -6.15 10.15 -26.19
N PHE A 160 -5.59 11.02 -25.33
CA PHE A 160 -6.28 12.22 -24.84
C PHE A 160 -5.58 13.51 -25.33
N ALA A 161 -6.34 14.45 -25.88
CA ALA A 161 -5.79 15.73 -26.32
C ALA A 161 -5.53 16.69 -25.15
N ILE A 162 -4.56 17.59 -25.32
CA ILE A 162 -4.33 18.73 -24.41
C ILE A 162 -5.58 19.63 -24.39
N SER A 163 -6.09 19.92 -23.19
CA SER A 163 -7.31 20.71 -23.01
C SER A 163 -7.05 22.08 -22.37
N THR A 164 -7.85 23.07 -22.77
CA THR A 164 -7.92 24.36 -22.06
C THR A 164 -8.68 24.20 -20.74
N ILE A 165 -8.42 25.09 -19.79
CA ILE A 165 -9.12 25.09 -18.49
C ILE A 165 -10.63 25.17 -18.66
N GLN A 166 -11.11 26.03 -19.58
CA GLN A 166 -12.52 26.19 -19.90
C GLN A 166 -13.13 24.92 -20.51
N ASN A 167 -12.37 24.18 -21.32
CA ASN A 167 -12.84 22.93 -21.89
C ASN A 167 -12.98 21.86 -20.81
N VAL A 168 -12.01 21.76 -19.89
CA VAL A 168 -12.12 20.86 -18.73
C VAL A 168 -13.35 21.23 -17.90
N ASP A 169 -13.53 22.50 -17.54
CA ASP A 169 -14.69 22.99 -16.78
C ASP A 169 -16.03 22.63 -17.45
N THR A 170 -16.12 22.86 -18.77
CA THR A 170 -17.35 22.59 -19.52
C THR A 170 -17.69 21.09 -19.60
N GLN A 171 -16.67 20.25 -19.80
CA GLN A 171 -16.87 18.82 -20.02
C GLN A 171 -16.99 18.01 -18.73
N THR A 172 -16.28 18.40 -17.66
CA THR A 172 -16.23 17.63 -16.42
C THR A 172 -16.95 18.29 -15.25
N LYS A 173 -17.19 19.62 -15.31
CA LYS A 173 -17.89 20.42 -14.30
C LYS A 173 -17.38 20.18 -12.87
N PRO A 174 -16.08 20.41 -12.59
CA PRO A 174 -15.53 20.19 -11.26
C PRO A 174 -16.14 21.16 -10.24
N GLY A 175 -16.15 20.77 -8.96
CA GLY A 175 -16.58 21.64 -7.86
C GLY A 175 -15.72 22.90 -7.66
N GLY A 176 -14.55 22.92 -8.31
CA GLY A 176 -13.68 24.07 -8.45
C GLY A 176 -12.26 23.66 -8.86
N PHE A 177 -11.50 24.63 -9.36
CA PHE A 177 -10.10 24.43 -9.73
C PHE A 177 -9.14 24.97 -8.68
N TRP A 178 -8.04 24.24 -8.53
CA TRP A 178 -6.78 24.75 -8.00
C TRP A 178 -5.85 25.03 -9.18
N LEU A 179 -5.56 26.30 -9.44
CA LEU A 179 -4.71 26.70 -10.56
C LEU A 179 -3.29 27.00 -10.06
N ASN A 180 -2.32 26.19 -10.47
CA ASN A 180 -0.92 26.37 -10.12
C ASN A 180 -0.14 27.09 -11.20
N VAL A 181 0.50 28.21 -10.84
CA VAL A 181 1.36 29.02 -11.72
C VAL A 181 2.82 28.77 -11.37
N GLN A 182 3.46 27.88 -12.13
CA GLN A 182 4.84 27.45 -11.85
C GLN A 182 5.92 28.47 -12.27
N HIS A 183 5.67 29.25 -13.32
CA HIS A 183 6.71 30.01 -14.03
C HIS A 183 6.26 31.42 -14.50
N ASP A 184 5.66 32.25 -13.65
CA ASP A 184 5.15 33.58 -14.03
C ASP A 184 6.23 34.50 -14.61
N ALA A 185 7.44 34.47 -14.04
CA ALA A 185 8.59 35.23 -14.53
C ALA A 185 8.95 34.85 -15.98
N PHE A 186 8.96 33.55 -16.29
CA PHE A 186 9.23 33.04 -17.64
C PHE A 186 8.19 33.57 -18.64
N TYR A 187 6.90 33.43 -18.33
CA TYR A 187 5.84 33.95 -19.21
C TYR A 187 5.93 35.47 -19.43
N SER A 188 6.25 36.21 -18.37
CA SER A 188 6.46 37.66 -18.44
C SER A 188 7.59 38.04 -19.40
N GLN A 189 8.72 37.31 -19.40
CA GLN A 189 9.85 37.52 -20.31
C GLN A 189 9.48 37.28 -21.78
N HIS A 190 8.45 36.47 -22.02
CA HIS A 190 7.95 36.13 -23.35
C HIS A 190 6.67 36.89 -23.74
N ASN A 191 6.42 38.04 -23.11
CA ASN A 191 5.27 38.92 -23.37
C ASN A 191 3.89 38.27 -23.15
N LEU A 192 3.82 37.23 -22.31
CA LEU A 192 2.59 36.60 -21.87
C LEU A 192 2.30 37.01 -20.42
N ASN A 193 1.02 37.15 -20.06
CA ASN A 193 0.62 37.68 -18.76
C ASN A 193 -0.33 36.73 -18.03
N MET A 194 0.21 35.96 -17.08
CA MET A 194 -0.54 34.98 -16.31
C MET A 194 -1.64 35.62 -15.46
N SER A 195 -1.35 36.77 -14.83
CA SER A 195 -2.34 37.48 -14.00
C SER A 195 -3.57 37.91 -14.81
N ASN A 196 -3.38 38.41 -16.03
CA ASN A 196 -4.49 38.80 -16.91
C ASN A 196 -5.28 37.58 -17.40
N PHE A 197 -4.59 36.48 -17.72
CA PHE A 197 -5.26 35.23 -18.04
C PHE A 197 -6.13 34.74 -16.88
N LEU A 198 -5.59 34.67 -15.67
CA LEU A 198 -6.31 34.21 -14.46
C LEU A 198 -7.56 35.06 -14.18
N LEU A 199 -7.46 36.39 -14.31
CA LEU A 199 -8.61 37.28 -14.15
C LEU A 199 -9.67 37.06 -15.23
N SER A 200 -9.25 36.79 -16.47
CA SER A 200 -10.16 36.50 -17.57
C SER A 200 -10.90 35.18 -17.34
N VAL A 201 -10.17 34.09 -17.07
CA VAL A 201 -10.75 32.76 -16.90
C VAL A 201 -11.62 32.65 -15.63
N SER A 202 -11.33 33.43 -14.58
CA SER A 202 -12.15 33.50 -13.37
C SER A 202 -13.59 33.98 -13.61
N ARG A 203 -13.88 34.60 -14.76
CA ARG A 203 -15.23 35.02 -15.13
C ARG A 203 -16.09 33.88 -15.66
N THR A 204 -15.46 32.79 -16.10
CA THR A 204 -16.12 31.65 -16.74
C THR A 204 -15.92 30.34 -15.98
N VAL A 205 -14.89 30.24 -15.15
CA VAL A 205 -14.51 29.03 -14.42
C VAL A 205 -14.42 29.33 -12.93
N THR A 206 -14.86 28.39 -12.10
CA THR A 206 -14.76 28.50 -10.64
C THR A 206 -13.33 28.18 -10.18
N ILE A 207 -12.59 29.22 -9.80
CA ILE A 207 -11.24 29.08 -9.22
C ILE A 207 -11.35 29.18 -7.70
N LYS A 208 -11.01 28.09 -7.00
CA LYS A 208 -10.99 28.04 -5.53
C LYS A 208 -9.63 28.47 -4.99
N PHE A 209 -8.56 28.04 -5.64
CA PHE A 209 -7.19 28.27 -5.20
C PHE A 209 -6.31 28.71 -6.37
N ILE A 210 -5.36 29.59 -6.05
CA ILE A 210 -4.25 29.93 -6.94
C ILE A 210 -2.96 29.75 -6.16
N SER A 211 -2.06 28.93 -6.69
CA SER A 211 -0.72 28.76 -6.11
C SER A 211 0.38 29.18 -7.06
N SER A 212 1.54 29.49 -6.48
CA SER A 212 2.77 29.73 -7.20
C SER A 212 3.96 29.58 -6.27
N PRO A 213 5.13 29.12 -6.79
CA PRO A 213 6.37 29.14 -6.04
C PRO A 213 7.08 30.52 -6.10
N GLU A 214 6.57 31.49 -6.86
CA GLU A 214 7.22 32.79 -7.06
C GLU A 214 6.58 33.90 -6.20
N VAL A 215 7.36 34.53 -5.31
CA VAL A 215 6.84 35.60 -4.42
C VAL A 215 6.36 36.81 -5.19
N ASN A 216 7.06 37.19 -6.27
CA ASN A 216 6.68 38.34 -7.09
C ASN A 216 5.36 38.12 -7.85
N PHE A 217 4.96 36.88 -8.13
CA PHE A 217 3.66 36.61 -8.74
C PHE A 217 2.52 37.10 -7.83
N PHE A 218 2.58 36.80 -6.53
CA PHE A 218 1.57 37.27 -5.57
C PHE A 218 1.51 38.79 -5.54
N ARG A 219 2.67 39.47 -5.49
CA ARG A 219 2.73 40.96 -5.51
C ARG A 219 2.02 41.58 -6.73
N LYS A 220 2.03 40.90 -7.88
CA LYS A 220 1.35 41.37 -9.12
C LYS A 220 -0.16 41.13 -9.10
N ILE A 221 -0.63 40.07 -8.43
CA ILE A 221 -2.03 39.62 -8.53
C ILE A 221 -2.87 39.96 -7.28
N THR A 222 -2.22 40.19 -6.13
CA THR A 222 -2.89 40.60 -4.89
C THR A 222 -3.74 41.86 -5.12
N GLY A 223 -4.97 41.84 -4.61
CA GLY A 223 -5.93 42.95 -4.74
C GLY A 223 -6.63 43.05 -6.09
N ARG A 224 -6.30 42.19 -7.08
CA ARG A 224 -6.98 42.18 -8.38
C ARG A 224 -8.26 41.32 -8.40
N PHE A 225 -8.41 40.42 -7.43
CA PHE A 225 -9.65 39.68 -7.20
C PHE A 225 -10.52 40.37 -6.12
N GLY A 226 -11.84 40.19 -6.21
CA GLY A 226 -12.79 40.70 -5.21
C GLY A 226 -12.71 39.97 -3.87
N ARG A 227 -13.55 40.36 -2.90
CA ARG A 227 -13.59 39.76 -1.55
C ARG A 227 -13.83 38.25 -1.54
N ASN A 228 -14.54 37.73 -2.54
CA ASN A 228 -14.84 36.32 -2.70
C ASN A 228 -13.92 35.68 -3.76
N GLY A 229 -12.70 36.20 -3.92
CA GLY A 229 -11.70 35.67 -4.83
C GLY A 229 -11.08 34.35 -4.37
N PRO A 230 -10.21 33.75 -5.19
CA PRO A 230 -9.51 32.51 -4.84
C PRO A 230 -8.57 32.72 -3.66
N ILE A 231 -8.33 31.62 -2.92
CA ILE A 231 -7.34 31.56 -1.86
C ILE A 231 -5.95 31.48 -2.48
N PHE A 232 -5.03 32.33 -2.02
CA PHE A 232 -3.64 32.33 -2.47
C PHE A 232 -2.78 31.41 -1.62
N VAL A 233 -2.05 30.50 -2.27
CA VAL A 233 -1.23 29.49 -1.60
C VAL A 233 0.21 29.54 -2.11
N PHE A 234 1.17 29.81 -1.22
CA PHE A 234 2.57 29.84 -1.60
C PHE A 234 3.15 28.41 -1.65
N GLN A 235 3.69 28.01 -2.80
CA GLN A 235 4.25 26.67 -2.98
C GLN A 235 5.74 26.65 -2.62
N PHE A 236 6.11 25.80 -1.68
CA PHE A 236 7.51 25.51 -1.36
C PHE A 236 8.03 24.37 -2.25
N LEU A 237 9.24 24.54 -2.79
CA LEU A 237 9.98 23.47 -3.48
C LEU A 237 10.93 22.77 -2.48
N ARG A 238 12.13 22.33 -2.87
CA ARG A 238 13.11 21.81 -1.91
C ARG A 238 13.72 22.94 -1.07
N LYS A 239 14.14 22.63 0.15
CA LYS A 239 14.60 23.63 1.13
C LYS A 239 15.81 24.42 0.64
N GLU A 240 16.66 23.78 -0.16
CA GLU A 240 17.92 24.31 -0.69
C GLU A 240 17.72 25.09 -1.99
N GLU A 241 16.59 24.91 -2.67
CA GLU A 241 16.29 25.61 -3.91
C GLU A 241 16.02 27.10 -3.63
N LEU A 242 16.43 27.95 -4.58
CA LEU A 242 16.25 29.39 -4.51
C LEU A 242 14.90 29.79 -5.10
N GLU A 243 14.18 30.64 -4.36
CA GLU A 243 13.03 31.34 -4.91
C GLU A 243 13.55 32.46 -5.83
N PRO A 244 13.08 32.52 -7.09
CA PRO A 244 13.73 33.30 -8.14
C PRO A 244 13.67 34.82 -7.96
N THR A 245 12.79 35.34 -7.10
CA THR A 245 12.53 36.79 -7.00
C THR A 245 13.14 37.43 -5.77
N THR A 246 13.28 36.68 -4.69
CA THR A 246 13.89 37.08 -3.42
C THR A 246 15.34 36.63 -3.31
N ASN A 247 15.77 35.66 -4.15
CA ASN A 247 17.08 35.02 -4.09
C ASN A 247 17.39 34.41 -2.70
N GLN A 248 16.34 34.06 -1.95
CA GLN A 248 16.42 33.31 -0.71
C GLN A 248 16.07 31.85 -0.98
N THR A 249 16.60 30.94 -0.17
CA THR A 249 16.18 29.54 -0.24
C THR A 249 14.76 29.39 0.30
N TYR A 250 14.02 28.39 -0.20
CA TYR A 250 12.68 28.08 0.34
C TYR A 250 12.74 27.74 1.85
N GLY A 251 13.82 27.11 2.33
CA GLY A 251 14.03 26.88 3.76
C GLY A 251 14.18 28.17 4.57
N SER A 252 14.86 29.20 4.03
CA SER A 252 14.96 30.52 4.65
C SER A 252 13.59 31.20 4.71
N ILE A 253 12.82 31.16 3.62
CA ILE A 253 11.47 31.74 3.58
C ILE A 253 10.54 31.05 4.59
N LEU A 254 10.63 29.71 4.70
CA LEU A 254 9.81 28.91 5.62
C LEU A 254 10.01 29.34 7.08
N SER A 255 11.22 29.76 7.46
CA SER A 255 11.51 30.24 8.81
C SER A 255 10.81 31.56 9.18
N ASN A 256 10.22 32.25 8.20
CA ASN A 256 9.50 33.51 8.39
C ASN A 256 8.06 33.42 7.83
N LEU A 257 7.22 32.60 8.46
CA LEU A 257 5.81 32.42 8.08
C LEU A 257 5.01 33.73 8.16
N THR A 258 5.39 34.67 9.01
CA THR A 258 4.77 36.00 9.05
C THR A 258 4.99 36.80 7.77
N PHE A 259 6.16 36.65 7.12
CA PHE A 259 6.41 37.23 5.81
C PHE A 259 5.52 36.58 4.74
N VAL A 260 5.39 35.25 4.74
CA VAL A 260 4.50 34.52 3.80
C VAL A 260 3.05 34.98 3.96
N LYS A 261 2.58 35.17 5.19
CA LYS A 261 1.22 35.64 5.51
C LYS A 261 0.90 37.03 4.93
N THR A 262 1.91 37.83 4.56
CA THR A 262 1.67 39.14 3.93
C THR A 262 1.10 39.05 2.52
N PHE A 263 1.22 37.90 1.85
CA PHE A 263 0.79 37.74 0.46
C PHE A 263 0.04 36.43 0.16
N ALA A 264 0.07 35.45 1.07
CA ALA A 264 -0.65 34.18 0.93
C ALA A 264 -1.53 33.88 2.16
N SER A 265 -2.57 33.09 1.94
CA SER A 265 -3.48 32.57 2.98
C SER A 265 -3.15 31.13 3.38
N GLY A 266 -2.39 30.42 2.55
CA GLY A 266 -1.87 29.09 2.89
C GLY A 266 -0.51 28.81 2.27
N ILE A 267 0.04 27.65 2.60
CA ILE A 267 1.29 27.11 2.08
C ILE A 267 1.06 25.72 1.51
N LEU A 268 1.73 25.38 0.41
CA LEU A 268 1.79 24.02 -0.12
C LEU A 268 3.22 23.51 0.03
N VAL A 269 3.42 22.41 0.74
CA VAL A 269 4.75 21.89 1.07
C VAL A 269 4.90 20.40 0.68
N PRO A 270 6.10 19.93 0.32
CA PRO A 270 6.38 18.49 0.22
C PRO A 270 6.19 17.77 1.56
N LYS A 271 5.73 16.52 1.55
CA LYS A 271 5.58 15.66 2.75
C LYS A 271 6.78 15.73 3.71
N SER A 272 8.00 15.75 3.17
CA SER A 272 9.27 15.78 3.91
C SER A 272 9.51 17.03 4.77
N TYR A 273 8.72 18.10 4.57
CA TYR A 273 8.77 19.28 5.44
C TYR A 273 8.12 19.04 6.80
N ILE A 274 7.14 18.14 6.86
CA ILE A 274 6.34 17.85 8.05
C ILE A 274 6.81 16.54 8.68
N LEU A 275 6.90 15.48 7.89
CA LEU A 275 7.37 14.16 8.31
C LEU A 275 8.65 13.82 7.52
N PRO A 276 9.84 14.25 8.00
CA PRO A 276 11.09 13.95 7.32
C PRO A 276 11.44 12.46 7.44
N LEU A 277 12.24 11.98 6.49
CA LEU A 277 12.79 10.63 6.49
C LEU A 277 14.28 10.66 6.79
N ASP A 278 14.78 9.59 7.42
CA ASP A 278 16.22 9.32 7.48
C ASP A 278 16.74 8.73 6.15
N ASP A 279 18.06 8.58 6.05
CA ASP A 279 18.73 8.03 4.86
C ASP A 279 18.30 6.59 4.53
N LYS A 280 17.59 5.91 5.43
CA LYS A 280 17.10 4.54 5.30
C LYS A 280 15.59 4.47 5.05
N GLN A 281 14.92 5.59 4.76
CA GLN A 281 13.47 5.67 4.50
C GLN A 281 12.58 5.38 5.72
N TYR A 282 13.04 5.69 6.93
CA TYR A 282 12.21 5.66 8.14
C TYR A 282 11.82 7.07 8.57
N LEU A 283 10.61 7.20 9.13
CA LEU A 283 10.11 8.46 9.67
C LEU A 283 10.98 8.95 10.83
N LEU A 284 11.36 10.21 10.74
CA LEU A 284 11.86 10.99 11.87
C LEU A 284 10.70 11.67 12.60
N PRO A 285 10.92 12.23 13.80
CA PRO A 285 9.90 13.03 14.48
C PRO A 285 9.34 14.13 13.57
N HIS A 286 8.03 14.33 13.63
CA HIS A 286 7.39 15.40 12.86
C HIS A 286 7.92 16.77 13.27
N THR A 287 7.89 17.72 12.34
CA THR A 287 8.25 19.13 12.63
C THR A 287 7.07 19.88 13.26
N SER A 288 7.32 21.09 13.78
CA SER A 288 6.28 21.99 14.27
C SER A 288 5.58 22.79 13.17
N LEU A 289 5.91 22.54 11.89
CA LEU A 289 5.52 23.40 10.78
C LEU A 289 4.01 23.62 10.70
N VAL A 290 3.21 22.58 10.90
CA VAL A 290 1.74 22.67 10.80
C VAL A 290 1.21 23.61 11.87
N GLN A 291 1.60 23.40 13.12
CA GLN A 291 1.17 24.24 14.24
C GLN A 291 1.68 25.68 14.12
N ASP A 292 2.93 25.88 13.67
CA ASP A 292 3.51 27.20 13.48
C ASP A 292 2.81 27.98 12.36
N ALA A 293 2.46 27.31 11.25
CA ALA A 293 1.69 27.89 10.17
C ALA A 293 0.26 28.24 10.60
N HIS A 294 -0.43 27.33 11.30
CA HIS A 294 -1.76 27.59 11.85
C HIS A 294 -1.75 28.77 12.82
N LYS A 295 -0.75 28.87 13.69
CA LYS A 295 -0.55 30.01 14.60
C LYS A 295 -0.31 31.32 13.84
N ALA A 296 0.33 31.28 12.68
CA ALA A 296 0.47 32.42 11.78
C ALA A 296 -0.80 32.69 10.93
N GLY A 297 -1.84 31.85 11.07
CA GLY A 297 -3.09 31.94 10.30
C GLY A 297 -2.93 31.49 8.84
N LEU A 298 -2.02 30.56 8.57
CA LEU A 298 -1.79 29.95 7.26
C LEU A 298 -2.33 28.52 7.21
N GLU A 299 -3.16 28.22 6.22
CA GLU A 299 -3.53 26.83 5.89
C GLU A 299 -2.31 26.07 5.37
N VAL A 300 -2.23 24.77 5.64
CA VAL A 300 -1.13 23.89 5.24
C VAL A 300 -1.66 22.79 4.34
N TYR A 301 -1.25 22.83 3.09
CA TYR A 301 -1.51 21.79 2.09
C TYR A 301 -0.24 20.99 1.85
N VAL A 302 -0.39 19.69 1.57
CA VAL A 302 0.76 18.80 1.43
C VAL A 302 0.75 18.09 0.09
N SER A 303 1.89 18.13 -0.60
CA SER A 303 2.10 17.47 -1.89
C SER A 303 2.99 16.23 -1.80
N GLY A 304 2.85 15.34 -2.78
CA GLY A 304 3.71 14.18 -2.98
C GLY A 304 3.06 12.85 -2.60
N PHE A 305 1.74 12.80 -2.43
CA PHE A 305 1.03 11.56 -2.20
C PHE A 305 0.83 10.79 -3.52
N ALA A 306 1.39 9.60 -3.56
CA ALA A 306 1.28 8.66 -4.65
C ALA A 306 1.29 7.25 -4.04
N ASN A 307 0.43 6.36 -4.52
CA ASN A 307 0.34 5.00 -4.00
C ASN A 307 1.37 4.06 -4.66
N ASP A 308 1.91 4.46 -5.81
CA ASP A 308 2.78 3.69 -6.70
C ASP A 308 4.27 4.06 -6.55
N VAL A 309 4.69 4.41 -5.33
CA VAL A 309 6.08 4.78 -4.99
C VAL A 309 6.51 4.14 -3.67
N ASP A 310 7.82 4.13 -3.42
CA ASP A 310 8.34 3.79 -2.10
C ASP A 310 7.87 4.84 -1.08
N ILE A 311 7.08 4.38 -0.11
CA ILE A 311 6.71 5.16 1.08
C ILE A 311 7.52 4.68 2.28
N ALA A 312 7.54 5.46 3.36
CA ALA A 312 8.32 5.13 4.53
C ALA A 312 8.00 3.72 5.07
N TYR A 313 9.03 2.97 5.48
CA TYR A 313 8.86 1.60 5.98
C TYR A 313 7.92 1.51 7.20
N ASN A 314 7.77 2.61 7.94
CA ASN A 314 6.83 2.73 9.06
C ASN A 314 5.36 2.49 8.67
N TYR A 315 5.01 2.69 7.40
CA TYR A 315 3.65 2.49 6.89
C TYR A 315 3.43 1.08 6.36
N SER A 316 4.45 0.22 6.31
CA SER A 316 4.33 -1.15 5.77
C SER A 316 3.71 -1.18 4.38
N PHE A 317 4.07 -0.21 3.53
CA PHE A 317 3.53 0.00 2.18
C PHE A 317 2.00 0.27 2.12
N ASP A 318 1.34 0.60 3.23
CA ASP A 318 -0.09 0.96 3.25
C ASP A 318 -0.27 2.47 2.98
N PRO A 319 -0.80 2.88 1.81
CA PRO A 319 -0.94 4.29 1.48
C PRO A 319 -1.93 5.01 2.42
N VAL A 320 -3.01 4.37 2.86
CA VAL A 320 -3.95 5.01 3.80
C VAL A 320 -3.27 5.32 5.13
N SER A 321 -2.38 4.45 5.61
CA SER A 321 -1.59 4.74 6.81
C SER A 321 -0.70 5.98 6.62
N GLU A 322 -0.15 6.19 5.43
CA GLU A 322 0.55 7.42 5.10
C GLU A 322 -0.38 8.64 5.16
N TYR A 323 -1.52 8.64 4.46
CA TYR A 323 -2.43 9.79 4.50
C TYR A 323 -2.89 10.13 5.92
N LEU A 324 -3.28 9.12 6.71
CA LEU A 324 -3.70 9.31 8.11
C LEU A 324 -2.60 9.94 8.97
N SER A 325 -1.33 9.69 8.70
CA SER A 325 -0.22 10.32 9.43
C SER A 325 -0.15 11.85 9.30
N PHE A 326 -0.79 12.42 8.26
CA PHE A 326 -0.84 13.87 8.04
C PHE A 326 -2.16 14.50 8.47
N VAL A 327 -3.24 13.71 8.62
CA VAL A 327 -4.58 14.25 8.92
C VAL A 327 -5.13 13.84 10.29
N ASP A 328 -4.71 12.70 10.82
CA ASP A 328 -5.27 12.11 12.05
C ASP A 328 -4.20 11.32 12.82
N ASN A 329 -3.07 11.96 13.12
CA ASN A 329 -2.00 11.34 13.92
C ASN A 329 -2.13 11.63 15.44
N GLY A 330 -3.06 12.51 15.82
CA GLY A 330 -3.30 12.97 17.19
C GLY A 330 -2.65 14.31 17.56
N ASP A 331 -1.65 14.77 16.82
CA ASP A 331 -0.84 15.97 17.12
C ASP A 331 -1.16 17.17 16.22
N PHE A 332 -1.64 16.93 14.99
CA PHE A 332 -2.09 17.96 14.04
C PHE A 332 -2.97 17.34 12.93
N SER A 333 -3.63 18.21 12.16
CA SER A 333 -4.25 17.88 10.88
C SER A 333 -3.84 18.93 9.85
N VAL A 334 -3.31 18.50 8.71
CA VAL A 334 -3.08 19.42 7.58
C VAL A 334 -4.41 19.80 6.92
N ASP A 335 -4.49 20.97 6.31
CA ASP A 335 -5.72 21.52 5.72
C ASP A 335 -6.06 20.90 4.36
N GLY A 336 -5.12 20.20 3.72
CA GLY A 336 -5.43 19.39 2.56
C GLY A 336 -4.28 18.58 1.97
N LEU A 337 -4.64 17.65 1.09
CA LEU A 337 -3.79 16.62 0.53
C LEU A 337 -3.83 16.70 -1.00
N LEU A 338 -2.70 17.02 -1.62
CA LEU A 338 -2.52 16.96 -3.07
C LEU A 338 -2.00 15.58 -3.46
N SER A 339 -2.86 14.82 -4.14
CA SER A 339 -2.66 13.40 -4.43
C SER A 339 -2.86 13.06 -5.89
N ASP A 340 -2.04 12.14 -6.40
CA ASP A 340 -2.22 11.49 -7.70
C ASP A 340 -3.35 10.42 -7.67
N PHE A 341 -3.74 9.98 -6.46
CA PHE A 341 -4.74 8.94 -6.17
C PHE A 341 -5.81 9.48 -5.22
N PRO A 342 -6.69 10.39 -5.70
CA PRO A 342 -7.64 11.09 -4.84
C PRO A 342 -8.68 10.17 -4.19
N ILE A 343 -8.90 8.96 -4.71
CA ILE A 343 -9.73 7.92 -4.06
C ILE A 343 -9.18 7.51 -2.69
N THR A 344 -7.85 7.31 -2.57
CA THR A 344 -7.22 6.93 -1.30
C THR A 344 -7.20 8.10 -0.33
N ALA A 345 -6.96 9.33 -0.80
CA ALA A 345 -7.09 10.52 0.03
C ALA A 345 -8.52 10.69 0.55
N SER A 346 -9.52 10.47 -0.32
CA SER A 346 -10.95 10.52 0.00
C SER A 346 -11.34 9.49 1.05
N ALA A 347 -10.95 8.22 0.85
CA ALA A 347 -11.22 7.17 1.82
C ALA A 347 -10.50 7.43 3.15
N SER A 348 -9.25 7.90 3.12
CA SER A 348 -8.48 8.23 4.34
C SER A 348 -9.19 9.30 5.19
N VAL A 349 -9.60 10.40 4.55
CA VAL A 349 -10.24 11.53 5.23
C VAL A 349 -11.65 11.16 5.68
N ASP A 350 -12.47 10.60 4.80
CA ASP A 350 -13.87 10.34 5.12
C ASP A 350 -14.04 9.04 5.90
N CYS A 351 -13.43 7.92 5.53
CA CYS A 351 -13.79 6.59 6.05
C CYS A 351 -12.90 6.04 7.17
N PHE A 352 -11.65 6.48 7.23
CA PHE A 352 -10.61 5.88 8.09
C PHE A 352 -10.11 6.81 9.20
N SER A 353 -10.43 8.09 9.14
CA SER A 353 -10.07 9.06 10.16
C SER A 353 -10.89 8.89 11.44
N HIS A 354 -10.28 9.26 12.55
CA HIS A 354 -10.83 9.25 13.90
C HIS A 354 -11.34 7.86 14.35
N ILE A 355 -10.73 6.79 13.82
CA ILE A 355 -11.03 5.41 14.19
C ILE A 355 -10.03 4.92 15.23
N GLY A 356 -10.50 4.80 16.46
CA GLY A 356 -9.69 4.18 17.52
C GLY A 356 -9.38 2.71 17.24
N ARG A 357 -8.24 2.22 17.72
CA ARG A 357 -7.84 0.79 17.58
C ARG A 357 -8.90 -0.20 18.09
N ASN A 358 -9.69 0.21 19.08
CA ASN A 358 -10.77 -0.58 19.68
C ASN A 358 -12.14 -0.31 19.05
N ALA A 359 -12.21 0.39 17.91
CA ALA A 359 -13.46 0.61 17.20
C ALA A 359 -14.13 -0.73 16.85
N LYS A 360 -15.46 -0.72 16.86
CA LYS A 360 -16.29 -1.89 16.57
C LYS A 360 -16.00 -2.37 15.14
N LYS A 361 -15.82 -3.68 14.97
CA LYS A 361 -15.77 -4.33 13.66
C LYS A 361 -17.15 -4.16 12.98
N GLN A 362 -17.16 -3.63 11.76
CA GLN A 362 -18.36 -3.32 10.99
C GLN A 362 -18.74 -4.44 10.02
N VAL A 363 -17.74 -5.19 9.53
CA VAL A 363 -17.93 -6.37 8.67
C VAL A 363 -17.25 -7.59 9.29
N ASP A 364 -17.82 -8.76 9.01
CA ASP A 364 -17.36 -10.03 9.55
C ASP A 364 -16.70 -10.88 8.46
N PHE A 365 -15.36 -10.89 8.46
CA PHE A 365 -14.52 -11.82 7.72
C PHE A 365 -13.27 -12.12 8.54
N LEU A 366 -12.62 -13.27 8.35
CA LEU A 366 -11.39 -13.61 9.07
C LEU A 366 -10.17 -12.91 8.48
N VAL A 367 -9.42 -12.19 9.31
CA VAL A 367 -8.05 -11.77 9.00
C VAL A 367 -7.10 -12.87 9.44
N ILE A 368 -6.60 -13.64 8.48
CA ILE A 368 -5.65 -14.73 8.70
C ILE A 368 -4.26 -14.20 8.31
N SER A 369 -3.27 -14.29 9.21
CA SER A 369 -1.90 -13.96 8.83
C SER A 369 -1.33 -14.96 7.82
N LYS A 370 -0.30 -14.57 7.08
CA LYS A 370 0.54 -15.48 6.30
C LYS A 370 1.94 -15.51 6.92
N ASN A 371 2.24 -16.56 7.66
CA ASN A 371 3.45 -16.72 8.47
C ASN A 371 3.69 -15.56 9.46
N GLY A 372 2.61 -15.02 10.05
CA GLY A 372 2.64 -13.79 10.85
C GLY A 372 2.58 -12.52 9.99
N ALA A 373 3.11 -11.41 10.50
CA ALA A 373 3.27 -10.17 9.73
C ALA A 373 4.56 -10.24 8.88
N SER A 374 4.61 -11.20 7.95
CA SER A 374 5.81 -11.51 7.15
C SER A 374 6.20 -10.42 6.14
N GLY A 375 5.33 -9.42 5.96
CA GLY A 375 5.65 -8.17 5.26
C GLY A 375 6.58 -7.25 6.03
N ASP A 376 6.59 -7.34 7.37
CA ASP A 376 7.35 -6.46 8.26
C ASP A 376 8.57 -7.16 8.90
N TYR A 377 8.48 -8.47 9.11
CA TYR A 377 9.49 -9.29 9.80
C TYR A 377 9.74 -10.60 9.05
N PRO A 378 10.87 -11.30 9.28
CA PRO A 378 11.03 -12.67 8.83
C PRO A 378 9.86 -13.55 9.29
N GLY A 379 9.20 -14.21 8.34
CA GLY A 379 8.02 -15.02 8.61
C GLY A 379 8.29 -16.18 9.56
N CYS A 380 7.25 -16.65 10.25
CA CYS A 380 7.31 -17.72 11.24
C CYS A 380 8.22 -17.44 12.46
N THR A 381 8.54 -16.17 12.72
CA THR A 381 9.28 -15.77 13.92
C THR A 381 8.36 -15.25 15.02
N ASN A 382 8.85 -15.24 16.25
CA ASN A 382 8.12 -14.67 17.39
C ASN A 382 7.69 -13.21 17.12
N LEU A 383 8.56 -12.37 16.55
CA LEU A 383 8.23 -10.98 16.25
C LEU A 383 7.16 -10.84 15.16
N ALA A 384 7.22 -11.67 14.11
CA ALA A 384 6.19 -11.67 13.07
C ALA A 384 4.81 -12.04 13.64
N TYR A 385 4.74 -13.02 14.54
CA TYR A 385 3.47 -13.40 15.17
C TYR A 385 2.98 -12.38 16.20
N GLU A 386 3.85 -11.85 17.05
CA GLU A 386 3.52 -10.78 17.99
C GLU A 386 2.98 -9.54 17.25
N LYS A 387 3.61 -9.16 16.13
CA LYS A 387 3.15 -8.07 15.27
C LYS A 387 1.78 -8.39 14.64
N ALA A 388 1.58 -9.59 14.10
CA ALA A 388 0.28 -9.98 13.54
C ALA A 388 -0.86 -9.91 14.56
N ILE A 389 -0.62 -10.38 15.79
CA ILE A 389 -1.58 -10.29 16.90
C ILE A 389 -1.88 -8.82 17.23
N LYS A 390 -0.84 -7.99 17.35
CA LYS A 390 -0.95 -6.56 17.64
C LYS A 390 -1.70 -5.80 16.55
N ASP A 391 -1.48 -6.17 15.30
CA ASP A 391 -2.11 -5.60 14.12
C ASP A 391 -3.58 -6.02 13.97
N GLY A 392 -4.04 -7.00 14.75
CA GLY A 392 -5.43 -7.41 14.82
C GLY A 392 -5.80 -8.55 13.89
N ALA A 393 -4.86 -9.45 13.58
CA ALA A 393 -5.20 -10.74 13.00
C ALA A 393 -6.23 -11.48 13.87
N ASP A 394 -7.25 -12.07 13.25
CA ASP A 394 -8.21 -12.93 13.95
C ASP A 394 -7.64 -14.35 14.11
N VAL A 395 -6.75 -14.76 13.19
CA VAL A 395 -6.10 -16.07 13.15
C VAL A 395 -4.64 -15.87 12.76
N ILE A 396 -3.72 -16.54 13.47
CA ILE A 396 -2.33 -16.68 13.03
C ILE A 396 -2.07 -18.09 12.49
N ASP A 397 -1.24 -18.19 11.47
CA ASP A 397 -0.95 -19.43 10.76
C ASP A 397 0.46 -19.97 11.04
N CYS A 398 0.62 -21.27 11.00
CA CYS A 398 1.91 -21.94 11.09
C CYS A 398 2.01 -22.98 9.97
N SER A 399 2.88 -22.72 8.99
CA SER A 399 3.29 -23.73 8.01
C SER A 399 4.27 -24.69 8.68
N VAL A 400 3.82 -25.91 9.01
CA VAL A 400 4.62 -26.84 9.82
C VAL A 400 5.65 -27.54 8.97
N GLN A 401 6.91 -27.47 9.42
CA GLN A 401 8.02 -28.26 8.93
C GLN A 401 8.51 -29.21 10.03
N MET A 402 9.24 -30.25 9.62
CA MET A 402 9.84 -31.22 10.52
C MET A 402 11.37 -31.13 10.46
N SER A 403 12.01 -31.13 11.63
CA SER A 403 13.46 -31.38 11.76
C SER A 403 13.79 -32.86 11.65
N SER A 404 15.07 -33.19 11.45
CA SER A 404 15.55 -34.57 11.33
C SER A 404 15.37 -35.41 12.61
N ASP A 405 15.37 -34.75 13.77
CA ASP A 405 15.11 -35.32 15.10
C ASP A 405 13.61 -35.30 15.48
N GLY A 406 12.73 -34.95 14.53
CA GLY A 406 11.28 -35.13 14.67
C GLY A 406 10.57 -34.05 15.50
N ILE A 407 11.13 -32.84 15.56
CA ILE A 407 10.51 -31.67 16.19
C ILE A 407 9.72 -30.88 15.14
N PRO A 408 8.42 -30.63 15.35
CA PRO A 408 7.62 -29.78 14.48
C PRO A 408 7.84 -28.29 14.80
N PHE A 409 7.98 -27.46 13.76
CA PHE A 409 8.19 -26.02 13.90
C PHE A 409 7.59 -25.23 12.74
N CYS A 410 7.42 -23.92 12.92
CA CYS A 410 6.84 -23.04 11.90
C CYS A 410 7.93 -22.53 10.95
N LEU A 411 7.75 -22.76 9.65
CA LEU A 411 8.58 -22.17 8.59
C LEU A 411 7.82 -22.18 7.26
N SER A 412 7.90 -21.07 6.52
CA SER A 412 7.10 -20.88 5.30
C SER A 412 7.53 -21.74 4.11
N SER A 413 8.64 -22.48 4.21
CA SER A 413 9.22 -23.32 3.17
C SER A 413 9.93 -24.51 3.81
N ILE A 414 9.89 -25.66 3.13
CA ILE A 414 10.67 -26.86 3.52
C ILE A 414 12.17 -26.72 3.18
N ASP A 415 12.52 -25.81 2.28
CA ASP A 415 13.90 -25.39 2.02
C ASP A 415 14.23 -24.15 2.87
N LEU A 416 15.32 -24.25 3.63
CA LEU A 416 15.83 -23.20 4.52
C LEU A 416 16.50 -22.05 3.76
N GLY A 417 16.89 -22.26 2.49
CA GLY A 417 17.66 -21.29 1.70
C GLY A 417 16.95 -19.96 1.44
N SER A 418 15.62 -19.97 1.33
CA SER A 418 14.82 -18.79 0.97
C SER A 418 14.42 -17.91 2.17
N THR A 419 14.51 -18.44 3.38
CA THR A 419 13.91 -17.85 4.60
C THR A 419 14.90 -17.72 5.76
N THR A 420 16.16 -18.11 5.55
CA THR A 420 17.23 -18.02 6.55
C THR A 420 18.55 -17.62 5.92
N THR A 421 19.56 -17.33 6.74
CA THR A 421 20.94 -17.05 6.30
C THR A 421 21.76 -18.33 6.06
N ILE A 422 21.14 -19.51 5.96
CA ILE A 422 21.85 -20.80 5.90
C ILE A 422 22.92 -20.88 4.79
N ALA A 423 22.70 -20.23 3.65
CA ALA A 423 23.66 -20.16 2.55
C ALA A 423 25.01 -19.51 2.95
N GLN A 424 25.02 -18.74 4.04
CA GLN A 424 26.20 -18.06 4.60
C GLN A 424 26.91 -18.89 5.67
N THR A 425 26.39 -20.10 5.98
CA THR A 425 26.92 -20.98 7.01
C THR A 425 27.62 -22.22 6.40
N PRO A 426 28.43 -22.96 7.18
CA PRO A 426 29.00 -24.23 6.72
C PRO A 426 27.95 -25.29 6.33
N LEU A 427 26.71 -25.17 6.81
CA LEU A 427 25.61 -26.09 6.50
C LEU A 427 25.20 -26.03 5.03
N ARG A 428 25.59 -24.99 4.28
CA ARG A 428 25.36 -24.90 2.83
C ARG A 428 25.89 -26.10 2.04
N ASN A 429 26.93 -26.76 2.55
CA ASN A 429 27.54 -27.93 1.92
C ASN A 429 26.67 -29.20 2.03
N ARG A 430 25.55 -29.13 2.78
CA ARG A 430 24.55 -30.20 2.92
C ARG A 430 23.39 -30.06 1.93
N SER A 431 23.52 -29.19 0.92
CA SER A 431 22.52 -29.06 -0.15
C SER A 431 22.44 -30.36 -0.95
N THR A 432 21.21 -30.84 -1.16
CA THR A 432 20.94 -32.08 -1.90
C THR A 432 19.69 -31.90 -2.77
N PRO A 433 19.61 -32.49 -3.98
CA PRO A 433 18.36 -32.53 -4.73
C PRO A 433 17.39 -33.53 -4.09
N VAL A 434 16.11 -33.19 -4.06
CA VAL A 434 15.02 -34.08 -3.63
C VAL A 434 13.93 -33.98 -4.71
N PRO A 435 13.95 -34.85 -5.73
CA PRO A 435 13.09 -34.71 -6.92
C PRO A 435 11.60 -34.61 -6.62
N GLU A 436 11.13 -35.20 -5.52
CA GLU A 436 9.74 -35.12 -5.06
C GLU A 436 9.35 -33.71 -4.56
N ILE A 437 10.32 -32.83 -4.29
CA ILE A 437 10.13 -31.47 -3.78
C ILE A 437 10.67 -30.43 -4.77
N SER A 438 11.92 -30.58 -5.21
CA SER A 438 12.58 -29.68 -6.16
C SER A 438 13.68 -30.40 -6.95
N SER A 439 13.75 -30.08 -8.24
CA SER A 439 14.82 -30.53 -9.13
C SER A 439 16.16 -29.85 -8.84
N VAL A 440 16.16 -28.73 -8.12
CA VAL A 440 17.36 -28.00 -7.69
C VAL A 440 17.76 -28.46 -6.29
N GLY A 441 19.08 -28.52 -6.05
CA GLY A 441 19.61 -28.84 -4.72
C GLY A 441 19.21 -27.78 -3.68
N GLY A 442 18.54 -28.22 -2.62
CA GLY A 442 18.08 -27.37 -1.51
C GLY A 442 18.64 -27.85 -0.17
N ILE A 443 18.46 -27.04 0.89
CA ILE A 443 18.83 -27.45 2.25
C ILE A 443 17.54 -27.62 3.05
N TYR A 444 17.09 -28.87 3.10
CA TYR A 444 15.76 -29.19 3.61
C TYR A 444 15.72 -29.33 5.13
N THR A 445 14.61 -28.90 5.75
CA THR A 445 14.44 -28.94 7.20
C THR A 445 14.64 -30.33 7.80
N PHE A 446 14.14 -31.37 7.14
CA PHE A 446 14.23 -32.77 7.61
C PHE A 446 15.66 -33.35 7.53
N SER A 447 16.62 -32.59 6.99
CA SER A 447 18.03 -32.97 6.98
C SER A 447 18.78 -32.47 8.22
N LEU A 448 18.28 -31.45 8.93
CA LEU A 448 18.96 -30.81 10.06
C LEU A 448 18.23 -31.07 11.37
N THR A 449 18.97 -31.19 12.47
CA THR A 449 18.38 -31.25 13.82
C THR A 449 17.73 -29.92 14.17
N TRP A 450 16.78 -29.93 15.12
CA TRP A 450 16.17 -28.69 15.59
C TRP A 450 17.20 -27.72 16.16
N ALA A 451 18.21 -28.22 16.89
CA ALA A 451 19.30 -27.40 17.42
C ALA A 451 20.13 -26.72 16.32
N GLU A 452 20.42 -27.40 15.21
CA GLU A 452 21.07 -26.80 14.04
C GLU A 452 20.18 -25.70 13.42
N ILE A 453 18.88 -25.95 13.29
CA ILE A 453 17.91 -24.98 12.71
C ILE A 453 17.77 -23.75 13.61
N GLN A 454 17.68 -23.92 14.93
CA GLN A 454 17.61 -22.81 15.88
C GLN A 454 18.86 -21.92 15.88
N SER A 455 20.00 -22.43 15.41
CA SER A 455 21.23 -21.65 15.26
C SER A 455 21.23 -20.72 14.05
N LEU A 456 20.29 -20.90 13.11
CA LEU A 456 20.19 -20.09 11.90
C LEU A 456 19.55 -18.74 12.20
N THR A 457 19.99 -17.70 11.48
CA THR A 457 19.32 -16.40 11.50
C THR A 457 18.16 -16.41 10.49
N PRO A 458 16.92 -16.09 10.91
CA PRO A 458 15.82 -15.86 9.99
C PRO A 458 16.13 -14.73 9.00
N ALA A 459 15.51 -14.76 7.82
CA ALA A 459 15.65 -13.72 6.81
C ALA A 459 14.29 -13.37 6.21
N ILE A 460 14.00 -12.07 6.10
CA ILE A 460 12.76 -11.60 5.50
C ILE A 460 12.74 -11.90 3.99
N SER A 461 11.58 -12.35 3.50
CA SER A 461 11.36 -12.56 2.07
C SER A 461 11.32 -11.22 1.34
N ASN A 462 11.76 -11.19 0.09
CA ASN A 462 11.70 -10.00 -0.77
C ASN A 462 11.18 -10.41 -2.15
N PRO A 463 9.88 -10.76 -2.27
CA PRO A 463 9.33 -11.33 -3.50
C PRO A 463 9.44 -10.37 -4.70
N PHE A 464 9.47 -9.06 -4.44
CA PHE A 464 9.48 -8.01 -5.47
C PHE A 464 10.85 -7.38 -5.70
N ARG A 465 11.95 -8.08 -5.36
CA ARG A 465 13.32 -7.58 -5.54
C ARG A 465 13.64 -7.15 -6.98
N ASN A 466 13.00 -7.77 -7.97
CA ASN A 466 13.17 -7.42 -9.39
C ASN A 466 12.62 -6.02 -9.72
N PHE A 467 11.70 -5.51 -8.91
CA PHE A 467 11.18 -4.14 -8.99
C PHE A 467 11.96 -3.18 -8.08
N LEU A 468 13.14 -3.59 -7.61
CA LEU A 468 13.99 -2.85 -6.65
C LEU A 468 13.34 -2.62 -5.28
N PHE A 469 12.22 -3.30 -4.99
CA PHE A 469 11.60 -3.30 -3.66
C PHE A 469 12.38 -4.13 -2.67
N SER A 470 12.64 -3.54 -1.51
CA SER A 470 13.13 -4.25 -0.32
C SER A 470 12.11 -4.09 0.78
N ARG A 471 11.76 -5.16 1.48
CA ARG A 471 11.02 -5.10 2.75
C ARG A 471 11.92 -4.54 3.86
N ASN A 472 11.29 -4.21 4.99
CA ASN A 472 11.85 -3.59 6.18
C ASN A 472 13.34 -3.93 6.47
N PRO A 473 14.29 -3.08 6.05
CA PRO A 473 15.72 -3.37 6.15
C PRO A 473 16.23 -3.48 7.59
N ASN A 474 15.71 -2.68 8.52
CA ASN A 474 16.09 -2.72 9.93
C ASN A 474 15.71 -4.04 10.61
N GLU A 475 14.62 -4.67 10.15
CA GLU A 475 14.12 -5.92 10.72
C GLU A 475 14.44 -7.16 9.87
N ARG A 476 15.30 -7.00 8.85
CA ARG A 476 15.61 -8.03 7.83
C ARG A 476 15.95 -9.40 8.41
N ASN A 477 16.60 -9.44 9.57
CA ASN A 477 17.12 -10.64 10.22
C ASN A 477 16.64 -10.79 11.68
N SER A 478 15.59 -10.07 12.05
CA SER A 478 15.09 -10.04 13.43
C SER A 478 14.21 -11.25 13.76
N GLY A 479 14.07 -11.51 15.07
CA GLY A 479 13.22 -12.57 15.59
C GLY A 479 13.89 -13.95 15.64
N LYS A 480 13.15 -14.93 16.13
CA LYS A 480 13.59 -16.33 16.26
C LYS A 480 12.52 -17.26 15.71
N LEU A 481 12.94 -18.30 14.97
CA LEU A 481 12.03 -19.37 14.53
C LEU A 481 11.40 -20.05 15.75
N MET A 482 10.12 -20.39 15.62
CA MET A 482 9.35 -20.98 16.71
C MET A 482 9.07 -22.45 16.46
N SER A 483 9.26 -23.28 17.49
CA SER A 483 8.64 -24.60 17.50
C SER A 483 7.12 -24.49 17.48
N LEU A 484 6.44 -25.55 17.05
CA LEU A 484 4.98 -25.57 17.02
C LEU A 484 4.40 -25.38 18.44
N SER A 485 5.06 -25.92 19.47
CA SER A 485 4.65 -25.76 20.86
C SER A 485 4.75 -24.29 21.32
N GLU A 486 5.85 -23.59 21.02
CA GLU A 486 6.00 -22.17 21.34
C GLU A 486 4.95 -21.32 20.64
N PHE A 487 4.67 -21.59 19.36
CA PHE A 487 3.64 -20.91 18.58
C PHE A 487 2.24 -21.10 19.21
N LEU A 488 1.89 -22.34 19.56
CA LEU A 488 0.60 -22.67 20.17
C LEU A 488 0.44 -22.03 21.56
N ASN A 489 1.52 -21.93 22.34
CA ASN A 489 1.52 -21.24 23.63
C ASN A 489 1.36 -19.73 23.46
N LEU A 490 2.02 -19.12 22.47
CA LEU A 490 1.81 -17.71 22.13
C LEU A 490 0.35 -17.44 21.77
N ALA A 491 -0.23 -18.28 20.91
CA ALA A 491 -1.63 -18.13 20.50
C ALA A 491 -2.61 -18.30 21.67
N LYS A 492 -2.37 -19.27 22.54
CA LYS A 492 -3.21 -19.56 23.73
C LYS A 492 -3.21 -18.42 24.74
N ASN A 493 -2.11 -17.69 24.85
CA ASN A 493 -1.98 -16.56 25.77
C ASN A 493 -2.58 -15.26 25.21
N SER A 494 -2.96 -15.23 23.93
CA SER A 494 -3.62 -14.07 23.32
C SER A 494 -5.12 -14.08 23.62
N THR A 495 -5.65 -12.90 23.95
CA THR A 495 -7.11 -12.69 24.13
C THR A 495 -7.80 -12.18 22.88
N SER A 496 -7.05 -11.77 21.85
CA SER A 496 -7.60 -11.22 20.61
C SER A 496 -7.80 -12.26 19.51
N LEU A 497 -7.08 -13.39 19.57
CA LEU A 497 -7.14 -14.44 18.56
C LEU A 497 -8.40 -15.29 18.72
N SER A 498 -9.05 -15.55 17.59
CA SER A 498 -10.17 -16.49 17.47
C SER A 498 -9.72 -17.90 17.09
N GLY A 499 -8.54 -18.05 16.49
CA GLY A 499 -8.02 -19.36 16.10
C GLY A 499 -6.56 -19.37 15.67
N VAL A 500 -6.08 -20.58 15.37
CA VAL A 500 -4.81 -20.86 14.69
C VAL A 500 -5.06 -21.70 13.44
N LEU A 501 -4.27 -21.46 12.39
CA LEU A 501 -4.30 -22.24 11.14
C LEU A 501 -2.99 -23.01 10.98
N ILE A 502 -3.03 -24.33 11.06
CA ILE A 502 -1.84 -25.18 10.95
C ILE A 502 -1.81 -25.80 9.55
N SER A 503 -0.84 -25.41 8.72
CA SER A 503 -0.68 -25.97 7.38
C SER A 503 0.28 -27.16 7.41
N VAL A 504 -0.13 -28.28 6.81
CA VAL A 504 0.67 -29.50 6.70
C VAL A 504 0.78 -29.90 5.24
N GLU A 505 2.02 -29.90 4.73
CA GLU A 505 2.36 -30.28 3.36
C GLU A 505 3.42 -31.39 3.37
N ASN A 506 3.69 -32.01 2.21
CA ASN A 506 4.76 -33.01 2.03
C ASN A 506 4.67 -34.25 2.95
N ALA A 507 3.48 -34.55 3.49
CA ALA A 507 3.30 -35.61 4.48
C ALA A 507 3.67 -37.01 3.92
N VAL A 508 3.34 -37.29 2.66
CA VAL A 508 3.69 -38.54 1.97
C VAL A 508 5.21 -38.74 1.96
N TYR A 509 5.95 -37.73 1.49
CA TYR A 509 7.41 -37.77 1.43
C TYR A 509 8.03 -37.96 2.81
N LEU A 510 7.56 -37.21 3.82
CA LEU A 510 8.07 -37.31 5.18
C LEU A 510 7.87 -38.71 5.77
N ARG A 511 6.72 -39.35 5.54
CA ARG A 511 6.43 -40.71 6.02
C ARG A 511 7.24 -41.79 5.32
N GLU A 512 7.29 -41.75 3.99
CA GLU A 512 7.91 -42.81 3.20
C GLU A 512 9.44 -42.71 3.15
N LYS A 513 9.97 -41.50 3.05
CA LYS A 513 11.39 -41.28 2.78
C LYS A 513 12.18 -40.87 4.02
N GLN A 514 11.52 -40.20 4.98
CA GLN A 514 12.19 -39.69 6.18
C GLN A 514 11.78 -40.42 7.47
N GLY A 515 10.73 -41.24 7.45
CA GLY A 515 10.20 -41.90 8.65
C GLY A 515 9.60 -40.92 9.67
N LEU A 516 9.15 -39.75 9.21
CA LEU A 516 8.59 -38.68 10.03
C LEU A 516 7.08 -38.58 9.82
N ASP A 517 6.31 -38.79 10.89
CA ASP A 517 4.85 -38.64 10.86
C ASP A 517 4.42 -37.25 11.33
N VAL A 518 4.39 -36.30 10.38
CA VAL A 518 4.01 -34.91 10.67
C VAL A 518 2.58 -34.80 11.21
N VAL A 519 1.62 -35.58 10.69
CA VAL A 519 0.22 -35.57 11.15
C VAL A 519 0.15 -35.98 12.62
N LYS A 520 0.79 -37.09 12.97
CA LYS A 520 0.86 -37.53 14.37
C LYS A 520 1.54 -36.48 15.24
N LYS A 521 2.68 -35.94 14.83
CA LYS A 521 3.43 -34.95 15.63
C LYS A 521 2.66 -33.66 15.86
N VAL A 522 1.92 -33.17 14.86
CA VAL A 522 1.04 -32.02 15.02
C VAL A 522 -0.08 -32.31 16.02
N LEU A 523 -0.76 -33.46 15.92
CA LEU A 523 -1.82 -33.87 16.85
C LEU A 523 -1.32 -34.03 18.29
N ASP A 524 -0.15 -34.66 18.47
CA ASP A 524 0.49 -34.84 19.77
C ASP A 524 0.82 -33.46 20.37
N THR A 525 1.41 -32.55 19.59
CA THR A 525 1.76 -31.19 20.06
C THR A 525 0.53 -30.36 20.42
N LEU A 526 -0.54 -30.42 19.62
CA LEU A 526 -1.82 -29.76 19.92
C LEU A 526 -2.44 -30.29 21.22
N THR A 527 -2.39 -31.62 21.42
CA THR A 527 -2.84 -32.27 22.65
C THR A 527 -2.06 -31.77 23.86
N GLU A 528 -0.73 -31.78 23.77
CA GLU A 528 0.18 -31.33 24.83
C GLU A 528 0.00 -29.85 25.17
N ALA A 529 -0.25 -29.00 24.17
CA ALA A 529 -0.54 -27.58 24.35
C ALA A 529 -1.96 -27.31 24.91
N GLY A 530 -2.80 -28.35 25.01
CA GLY A 530 -4.15 -28.28 25.58
C GLY A 530 -5.21 -27.78 24.61
N TYR A 531 -5.03 -28.01 23.31
CA TYR A 531 -6.03 -27.72 22.26
C TYR A 531 -7.02 -28.87 22.05
N ASN A 532 -7.16 -29.80 22.99
CA ASN A 532 -8.13 -30.90 22.89
C ASN A 532 -9.53 -30.45 23.32
N SER A 533 -10.44 -30.48 22.35
CA SER A 533 -11.91 -30.44 22.41
C SER A 533 -12.56 -30.04 23.75
N GLY A 534 -12.96 -28.77 23.86
CA GLY A 534 -14.03 -28.30 24.75
C GLY A 534 -13.68 -27.15 25.71
N THR A 535 -12.41 -26.92 26.02
CA THR A 535 -11.99 -25.90 27.02
C THR A 535 -11.21 -24.71 26.43
N SER A 536 -10.70 -24.82 25.21
CA SER A 536 -10.00 -23.72 24.53
C SER A 536 -11.00 -22.81 23.80
N THR A 537 -10.88 -21.50 24.02
CA THR A 537 -11.59 -20.48 23.24
C THR A 537 -11.01 -20.29 21.84
N THR A 538 -9.77 -20.75 21.62
CA THR A 538 -9.03 -20.62 20.35
C THR A 538 -9.31 -21.84 19.48
N LYS A 539 -9.92 -21.62 18.30
CA LYS A 539 -10.21 -22.66 17.30
C LYS A 539 -8.93 -23.15 16.63
N VAL A 540 -8.89 -24.42 16.22
CA VAL A 540 -7.80 -24.99 15.42
C VAL A 540 -8.35 -25.35 14.05
N MET A 541 -7.72 -24.79 13.03
CA MET A 541 -7.96 -25.12 11.63
C MET A 541 -6.72 -25.84 11.07
N ILE A 542 -6.92 -26.95 10.37
CA ILE A 542 -5.86 -27.71 9.72
C ILE A 542 -5.96 -27.52 8.22
N GLN A 543 -4.92 -26.97 7.59
CA GLN A 543 -4.87 -26.73 6.16
C GLN A 543 -3.94 -27.73 5.45
N SER A 544 -4.32 -28.17 4.25
CA SER A 544 -3.43 -28.91 3.36
C SER A 544 -3.91 -28.80 1.92
N THR A 545 -2.98 -28.92 0.98
CA THR A 545 -3.29 -29.18 -0.44
C THR A 545 -3.68 -30.63 -0.71
N ASN A 546 -3.38 -31.54 0.24
CA ASN A 546 -3.66 -32.97 0.10
C ASN A 546 -4.91 -33.38 0.86
N SER A 547 -5.92 -33.90 0.13
CA SER A 547 -7.16 -34.40 0.72
C SER A 547 -6.91 -35.56 1.68
N SER A 548 -5.92 -36.40 1.35
CA SER A 548 -5.49 -37.54 2.18
C SER A 548 -4.98 -37.13 3.57
N VAL A 549 -4.32 -35.98 3.69
CA VAL A 549 -3.85 -35.39 4.96
C VAL A 549 -5.04 -34.96 5.82
N LEU A 550 -5.99 -34.22 5.23
CA LEU A 550 -7.17 -33.73 5.94
C LEU A 550 -8.06 -34.87 6.43
N VAL A 551 -8.20 -35.94 5.63
CA VAL A 551 -8.92 -37.16 6.03
C VAL A 551 -8.28 -37.82 7.25
N ASP A 552 -6.94 -37.89 7.32
CA ASP A 552 -6.23 -38.48 8.46
C ASP A 552 -6.43 -37.65 9.73
N PHE A 553 -6.33 -36.32 9.64
CA PHE A 553 -6.64 -35.42 10.76
C PHE A 553 -8.10 -35.56 11.24
N LYS A 554 -9.06 -35.62 10.31
CA LYS A 554 -10.50 -35.73 10.61
C LYS A 554 -10.84 -37.07 11.30
N LYS A 555 -10.12 -38.14 11.00
CA LYS A 555 -10.29 -39.44 11.68
C LYS A 555 -9.80 -39.43 13.14
N ARG A 556 -8.85 -38.54 13.46
CA ARG A 556 -8.11 -38.55 14.73
C ARG A 556 -8.41 -37.34 15.62
N SER A 557 -9.18 -36.37 15.14
CA SER A 557 -9.47 -35.12 15.84
C SER A 557 -10.83 -34.53 15.44
N GLN A 558 -11.24 -33.47 16.13
CA GLN A 558 -12.45 -32.69 15.83
C GLN A 558 -12.10 -31.28 15.31
N TYR A 559 -10.88 -31.09 14.81
CA TYR A 559 -10.43 -29.81 14.28
C TYR A 559 -11.12 -29.49 12.95
N GLU A 560 -11.29 -28.21 12.69
CA GLU A 560 -11.80 -27.74 11.40
C GLU A 560 -10.73 -28.02 10.34
N THR A 561 -11.13 -28.56 9.19
CA THR A 561 -10.20 -28.86 8.08
C THR A 561 -10.43 -27.88 6.93
N VAL A 562 -9.35 -27.41 6.32
CA VAL A 562 -9.36 -26.37 5.29
C VAL A 562 -8.60 -26.91 4.06
N TYR A 563 -9.30 -27.08 2.95
CA TYR A 563 -8.67 -27.56 1.72
C TYR A 563 -8.10 -26.39 0.93
N LYS A 564 -6.84 -26.48 0.52
CA LYS A 564 -6.17 -25.43 -0.24
C LYS A 564 -6.04 -25.87 -1.70
N ILE A 565 -6.67 -25.12 -2.61
CA ILE A 565 -6.48 -25.28 -4.05
C ILE A 565 -5.36 -24.32 -4.45
N GLU A 566 -4.22 -24.85 -4.88
CA GLU A 566 -3.05 -24.03 -5.27
C GLU A 566 -3.16 -23.50 -6.69
N GLU A 567 -3.84 -24.24 -7.55
CA GLU A 567 -4.03 -23.92 -8.95
C GLU A 567 -4.91 -22.68 -9.12
N ILE A 568 -4.62 -21.92 -10.18
CA ILE A 568 -5.52 -20.88 -10.66
C ILE A 568 -6.64 -21.58 -11.43
N ILE A 569 -7.88 -21.41 -10.96
CA ILE A 569 -9.05 -22.09 -11.50
C ILE A 569 -10.08 -21.07 -12.00
N SER A 570 -10.70 -21.36 -13.14
CA SER A 570 -11.73 -20.51 -13.74
C SER A 570 -13.15 -20.90 -13.30
N ASP A 571 -13.35 -22.16 -12.93
CA ASP A 571 -14.60 -22.72 -12.41
C ASP A 571 -14.29 -23.99 -11.57
N ILE A 572 -15.28 -24.46 -10.82
CA ILE A 572 -15.20 -25.71 -10.04
C ILE A 572 -16.50 -26.50 -10.19
N ARG A 573 -16.40 -27.79 -10.52
CA ARG A 573 -17.57 -28.66 -10.71
C ARG A 573 -18.24 -29.00 -9.38
N ASP A 574 -19.57 -29.14 -9.42
CA ASP A 574 -20.38 -29.53 -8.26
C ASP A 574 -19.93 -30.87 -7.65
N SER A 575 -19.52 -31.84 -8.49
CA SER A 575 -18.95 -33.13 -8.04
C SER A 575 -17.71 -32.94 -7.17
N ALA A 576 -16.79 -32.07 -7.61
CA ALA A 576 -15.57 -31.74 -6.86
C ALA A 576 -15.90 -31.10 -5.51
N ILE A 577 -16.87 -30.18 -5.48
CA ILE A 577 -17.30 -29.52 -4.23
C ILE A 577 -17.90 -30.54 -3.26
N GLU A 578 -18.73 -31.46 -3.75
CA GLU A 578 -19.31 -32.54 -2.95
C GLU A 578 -18.25 -33.47 -2.37
N ASP A 579 -17.19 -33.76 -3.12
CA ASP A 579 -16.04 -34.53 -2.63
C ASP A 579 -15.24 -33.76 -1.58
N ILE A 580 -14.97 -32.47 -1.81
CA ILE A 580 -14.29 -31.59 -0.84
C ILE A 580 -15.04 -31.58 0.50
N LYS A 581 -16.37 -31.47 0.49
CA LYS A 581 -17.20 -31.45 1.71
C LYS A 581 -17.07 -32.71 2.57
N LYS A 582 -16.65 -33.84 2.00
CA LYS A 582 -16.45 -35.08 2.76
C LYS A 582 -15.32 -34.92 3.78
N PHE A 583 -14.32 -34.09 3.48
CA PHE A 583 -13.11 -33.98 4.32
C PHE A 583 -12.74 -32.56 4.74
N ALA A 584 -13.32 -31.51 4.15
CA ALA A 584 -13.04 -30.11 4.47
C ALA A 584 -14.29 -29.35 4.94
N ASN A 585 -14.06 -28.38 5.83
CA ASN A 585 -15.04 -27.42 6.33
C ASN A 585 -14.97 -26.07 5.62
N ALA A 586 -13.81 -25.69 5.08
CA ALA A 586 -13.59 -24.45 4.34
C ALA A 586 -12.57 -24.67 3.20
N VAL A 587 -12.46 -23.70 2.29
CA VAL A 587 -11.55 -23.74 1.14
C VAL A 587 -10.68 -22.49 1.07
N VAL A 588 -9.41 -22.68 0.71
CA VAL A 588 -8.47 -21.59 0.40
C VAL A 588 -8.18 -21.59 -1.09
N ILE A 589 -8.31 -20.42 -1.73
CA ILE A 589 -7.99 -20.22 -3.17
C ILE A 589 -7.12 -19.00 -3.40
N GLY A 590 -6.48 -18.92 -4.58
CA GLY A 590 -5.71 -17.76 -5.02
C GLY A 590 -6.57 -16.57 -5.46
N LYS A 591 -6.05 -15.33 -5.34
CA LYS A 591 -6.70 -14.08 -5.82
C LYS A 591 -7.19 -14.20 -7.27
N TYR A 592 -6.38 -14.81 -8.13
CA TYR A 592 -6.67 -14.94 -9.56
C TYR A 592 -7.72 -16.01 -9.90
N SER A 593 -8.05 -16.90 -8.96
CA SER A 593 -9.20 -17.79 -9.08
C SER A 593 -10.52 -17.07 -8.78
N VAL A 594 -10.48 -15.82 -8.28
CA VAL A 594 -11.64 -14.96 -8.03
C VAL A 594 -11.73 -13.90 -9.12
N PHE A 595 -10.68 -13.10 -9.28
CA PHE A 595 -10.57 -12.07 -10.30
C PHE A 595 -9.36 -12.38 -11.20
N PRO A 596 -9.58 -13.01 -12.36
CA PRO A 596 -8.51 -13.25 -13.31
C PRO A 596 -7.94 -11.93 -13.81
N PHE A 597 -6.65 -11.91 -14.12
CA PHE A 597 -5.96 -10.72 -14.61
C PHE A 597 -5.16 -11.04 -15.88
N ASN A 598 -4.92 -10.04 -16.71
CA ASN A 598 -4.09 -10.11 -17.90
C ASN A 598 -3.37 -8.77 -18.06
N ASP A 599 -2.05 -8.81 -18.27
CA ASP A 599 -1.22 -7.62 -18.52
C ASP A 599 -1.41 -6.49 -17.47
N GLY A 600 -1.61 -6.88 -16.21
CA GLY A 600 -1.81 -5.97 -15.08
C GLY A 600 -3.25 -5.48 -14.87
N PHE A 601 -4.22 -5.94 -15.65
CA PHE A 601 -5.63 -5.54 -15.51
C PHE A 601 -6.52 -6.73 -15.16
N LEU A 602 -7.58 -6.49 -14.39
CA LEU A 602 -8.62 -7.49 -14.17
C LEU A 602 -9.43 -7.72 -15.44
N THR A 603 -9.72 -8.97 -15.77
CA THR A 603 -10.49 -9.33 -16.98
C THR A 603 -11.94 -9.71 -16.70
N GLY A 604 -12.27 -10.02 -15.44
CA GLY A 604 -13.62 -10.39 -15.02
C GLY A 604 -13.64 -10.98 -13.61
N GLN A 605 -14.75 -11.64 -13.28
CA GLN A 605 -14.96 -12.36 -12.02
C GLN A 605 -15.40 -13.79 -12.32
N THR A 606 -14.80 -14.76 -11.64
CA THR A 606 -15.20 -16.17 -11.75
C THR A 606 -16.41 -16.45 -10.85
N LYS A 607 -17.05 -17.62 -11.06
CA LYS A 607 -18.13 -18.11 -10.19
C LYS A 607 -17.64 -19.01 -9.06
N VAL A 608 -16.32 -19.16 -8.88
CA VAL A 608 -15.74 -20.14 -7.95
C VAL A 608 -16.20 -19.87 -6.51
N VAL A 609 -16.16 -18.61 -6.06
CA VAL A 609 -16.59 -18.23 -4.70
C VAL A 609 -18.09 -18.47 -4.51
N GLU A 610 -18.92 -17.99 -5.44
CA GLU A 610 -20.38 -18.17 -5.42
C GLU A 610 -20.76 -19.65 -5.30
N ARG A 611 -20.12 -20.52 -6.10
CA ARG A 611 -20.39 -21.96 -6.10
C ARG A 611 -19.98 -22.63 -4.80
N LEU A 612 -18.79 -22.35 -4.27
CA LEU A 612 -18.34 -22.89 -2.99
C LEU A 612 -19.28 -22.48 -1.85
N GLN A 613 -19.70 -21.22 -1.83
CA GLN A 613 -20.61 -20.70 -0.80
C GLN A 613 -22.03 -21.26 -0.90
N LYS A 614 -22.53 -21.54 -2.11
CA LYS A 614 -23.81 -22.24 -2.31
C LYS A 614 -23.83 -23.60 -1.61
N TYR A 615 -22.67 -24.24 -1.49
CA TYR A 615 -22.47 -25.50 -0.78
C TYR A 615 -22.12 -25.33 0.71
N GLN A 616 -22.21 -24.10 1.24
CA GLN A 616 -21.89 -23.72 2.63
C GLN A 616 -20.43 -23.96 3.01
N LEU A 617 -19.51 -23.87 2.04
CA LEU A 617 -18.07 -23.84 2.31
C LEU A 617 -17.60 -22.38 2.39
N PRO A 618 -17.11 -21.92 3.55
CA PRO A 618 -16.42 -20.64 3.66
C PRO A 618 -15.18 -20.61 2.75
N VAL A 619 -14.94 -19.47 2.13
CA VAL A 619 -13.83 -19.26 1.20
C VAL A 619 -12.86 -18.23 1.77
N TYR A 620 -11.60 -18.64 1.94
CA TYR A 620 -10.50 -17.77 2.31
C TYR A 620 -9.62 -17.52 1.08
N VAL A 621 -9.21 -16.28 0.84
CA VAL A 621 -8.41 -15.94 -0.35
C VAL A 621 -7.00 -15.53 0.04
N GLN A 622 -6.01 -16.06 -0.69
CA GLN A 622 -4.60 -15.69 -0.59
C GLN A 622 -4.05 -15.19 -1.94
N LEU A 623 -3.02 -14.36 -2.01
CA LEU A 623 -2.30 -13.71 -0.93
C LEU A 623 -2.48 -12.20 -1.07
N PHE A 624 -2.94 -11.53 -0.01
CA PHE A 624 -3.05 -10.07 0.02
C PHE A 624 -1.74 -9.44 0.53
N GLN A 625 -1.26 -8.45 -0.22
CA GLN A 625 0.03 -7.79 -0.05
C GLN A 625 -0.14 -6.27 -0.23
N ASN A 626 0.60 -5.48 0.54
CA ASN A 626 0.51 -4.01 0.48
C ASN A 626 1.39 -3.44 -0.64
N GLU A 627 2.47 -4.13 -1.03
CA GLU A 627 3.35 -3.65 -2.09
C GLU A 627 2.56 -3.48 -3.39
N PHE A 628 2.50 -2.27 -3.95
CA PHE A 628 1.60 -1.96 -5.07
C PHE A 628 1.83 -2.80 -6.33
N VAL A 629 3.06 -3.31 -6.53
CA VAL A 629 3.41 -4.20 -7.65
C VAL A 629 2.73 -5.57 -7.57
N SER A 630 2.12 -5.90 -6.42
CA SER A 630 1.37 -7.15 -6.21
C SER A 630 -0.10 -7.08 -6.66
N GLN A 631 -0.54 -5.92 -7.14
CA GLN A 631 -1.93 -5.59 -7.42
C GLN A 631 -2.15 -5.28 -8.91
N ALA A 632 -3.35 -5.55 -9.40
CA ALA A 632 -3.80 -5.06 -10.70
C ALA A 632 -3.98 -3.53 -10.67
N TYR A 633 -3.83 -2.86 -11.82
CA TYR A 633 -4.04 -1.42 -11.96
C TYR A 633 -5.44 -0.98 -11.54
N ASP A 634 -6.43 -1.86 -11.68
CA ASP A 634 -7.82 -1.69 -11.24
C ASP A 634 -7.94 -1.37 -9.73
N PHE A 635 -6.98 -1.79 -8.91
CA PHE A 635 -6.97 -1.50 -7.47
C PHE A 635 -6.21 -0.22 -7.10
N PHE A 636 -5.73 0.53 -8.10
CA PHE A 636 -5.12 1.86 -7.92
C PHE A 636 -3.95 1.89 -6.93
N ALA A 637 -3.16 0.81 -6.89
CA ALA A 637 -2.06 0.63 -5.96
C ALA A 637 -2.48 0.75 -4.47
N ASP A 638 -3.75 0.51 -4.15
CA ASP A 638 -4.30 0.59 -2.80
C ASP A 638 -4.83 -0.78 -2.34
N ALA A 639 -4.11 -1.39 -1.40
CA ALA A 639 -4.50 -2.68 -0.81
C ALA A 639 -5.88 -2.64 -0.12
N THR A 640 -6.31 -1.45 0.33
CA THR A 640 -7.64 -1.26 0.90
C THR A 640 -8.73 -1.41 -0.17
N VAL A 641 -8.49 -0.89 -1.39
CA VAL A 641 -9.41 -1.02 -2.53
C VAL A 641 -9.49 -2.47 -3.00
N GLU A 642 -8.35 -3.18 -3.01
CA GLU A 642 -8.31 -4.62 -3.29
C GLU A 642 -9.17 -5.39 -2.27
N ILE A 643 -8.89 -5.22 -0.98
CA ILE A 643 -9.65 -5.88 0.09
C ILE A 643 -11.15 -5.54 0.00
N ASN A 644 -11.50 -4.27 -0.21
CA ASN A 644 -12.88 -3.83 -0.36
C ASN A 644 -13.62 -4.59 -1.48
N THR A 645 -12.97 -4.73 -2.64
CA THR A 645 -13.56 -5.43 -3.79
C THR A 645 -13.74 -6.93 -3.50
N PHE A 646 -12.75 -7.58 -2.91
CA PHE A 646 -12.88 -9.00 -2.55
C PHE A 646 -13.95 -9.27 -1.48
N ILE A 647 -14.09 -8.37 -0.49
CA ILE A 647 -15.10 -8.53 0.57
C ILE A 647 -16.52 -8.20 0.06
N PHE A 648 -16.71 -7.07 -0.63
CA PHE A 648 -18.05 -6.65 -1.05
C PHE A 648 -18.54 -7.29 -2.35
N GLU A 649 -17.69 -7.41 -3.36
CA GLU A 649 -18.11 -7.92 -4.69
C GLU A 649 -18.07 -9.44 -4.72
N ALA A 650 -16.94 -10.03 -4.30
CA ALA A 650 -16.80 -11.49 -4.30
C ALA A 650 -17.40 -12.16 -3.06
N GLY A 651 -17.64 -11.42 -1.97
CA GLY A 651 -18.29 -11.94 -0.77
C GLY A 651 -17.44 -12.93 0.03
N ILE A 652 -16.12 -12.89 -0.06
CA ILE A 652 -15.24 -13.89 0.57
C ILE A 652 -15.34 -13.87 2.11
N ASN A 653 -15.05 -15.00 2.76
CA ASN A 653 -15.20 -15.16 4.21
C ASN A 653 -13.92 -14.83 5.00
N GLY A 654 -12.78 -14.67 4.34
CA GLY A 654 -11.53 -14.32 4.99
C GLY A 654 -10.39 -14.01 4.02
N THR A 655 -9.45 -13.20 4.49
CA THR A 655 -8.22 -12.86 3.77
C THR A 655 -7.04 -13.53 4.43
N ILE A 656 -6.16 -14.14 3.65
CA ILE A 656 -4.81 -14.53 4.08
C ILE A 656 -3.84 -13.46 3.60
N THR A 657 -3.16 -12.79 4.54
CA THR A 657 -2.35 -11.59 4.26
C THR A 657 -1.03 -11.57 4.99
N GLU A 658 0.00 -11.01 4.36
CA GLU A 658 1.29 -10.72 5.01
C GLU A 658 1.27 -9.41 5.82
N PHE A 659 0.20 -8.61 5.70
CA PHE A 659 0.01 -7.30 6.35
C PHE A 659 -1.33 -7.26 7.10
N PRO A 660 -1.45 -7.93 8.28
CA PRO A 660 -2.72 -8.03 8.98
C PRO A 660 -3.34 -6.67 9.35
N PHE A 661 -2.52 -5.63 9.56
CA PHE A 661 -2.98 -4.30 9.94
C PHE A 661 -3.94 -3.71 8.90
N THR A 662 -3.63 -3.83 7.60
CA THR A 662 -4.45 -3.28 6.52
C THR A 662 -5.85 -3.89 6.53
N ALA A 663 -5.94 -5.23 6.56
CA ALA A 663 -7.22 -5.93 6.57
C ALA A 663 -8.00 -5.71 7.87
N ALA A 664 -7.32 -5.66 9.02
CA ALA A 664 -7.94 -5.37 10.30
C ALA A 664 -8.44 -3.91 10.39
N ARG A 665 -7.71 -2.93 9.85
CA ARG A 665 -8.11 -1.53 9.75
C ARG A 665 -9.35 -1.40 8.86
N TYR A 666 -9.35 -2.06 7.70
CA TYR A 666 -10.50 -2.12 6.80
C TYR A 666 -11.79 -2.55 7.53
N LYS A 667 -11.76 -3.60 8.38
CA LYS A 667 -12.93 -4.09 9.14
C LYS A 667 -13.62 -3.04 10.01
N ARG A 668 -12.92 -1.97 10.39
CA ARG A 668 -13.40 -0.97 11.37
C ARG A 668 -13.86 0.33 10.72
N ASN A 669 -13.63 0.49 9.41
CA ASN A 669 -13.96 1.73 8.71
C ASN A 669 -15.47 1.99 8.75
N HIS A 670 -15.86 3.23 9.04
CA HIS A 670 -17.25 3.53 9.33
C HIS A 670 -18.10 3.71 8.06
N CYS A 671 -17.48 3.74 6.87
CA CYS A 671 -18.21 3.78 5.61
C CYS A 671 -18.94 2.46 5.32
N LEU A 672 -18.50 1.35 5.92
CA LEU A 672 -19.12 0.02 5.78
C LEU A 672 -20.56 -0.07 6.31
N VAL A 673 -20.97 0.84 7.21
CA VAL A 673 -22.31 0.83 7.82
C VAL A 673 -23.22 1.96 7.33
N ARG A 674 -22.79 2.73 6.34
CA ARG A 674 -23.62 3.77 5.75
C ARG A 674 -24.69 3.12 4.87
N ASN A 675 -25.87 3.76 4.79
CA ASN A 675 -26.96 3.30 3.93
C ASN A 675 -26.56 3.33 2.44
N GLU A 676 -25.78 4.33 2.07
CA GLU A 676 -25.24 4.50 0.73
C GLU A 676 -23.72 4.36 0.81
N THR A 677 -23.17 3.40 0.08
CA THR A 677 -21.73 3.21 -0.03
C THR A 677 -21.13 4.40 -0.77
N PRO A 678 -20.16 5.14 -0.18
CA PRO A 678 -19.49 6.22 -0.89
C PRO A 678 -18.79 5.71 -2.16
N VAL A 679 -18.68 6.55 -3.18
CA VAL A 679 -18.08 6.17 -4.47
C VAL A 679 -16.63 5.69 -4.35
N TYR A 680 -15.85 6.27 -3.43
CA TYR A 680 -14.47 5.86 -3.12
C TYR A 680 -14.35 4.58 -2.28
N MET A 681 -15.47 4.01 -1.83
CA MET A 681 -15.57 2.71 -1.18
C MET A 681 -16.43 1.73 -1.98
N SER A 682 -16.81 2.09 -3.21
CA SER A 682 -17.53 1.16 -4.10
C SER A 682 -16.57 0.09 -4.61
N PRO A 683 -16.99 -1.19 -4.70
CA PRO A 683 -16.15 -2.23 -5.26
C PRO A 683 -15.81 -1.93 -6.72
N ILE A 684 -14.59 -2.27 -7.11
CA ILE A 684 -14.15 -2.10 -8.49
C ILE A 684 -14.90 -3.07 -9.39
N GLN A 685 -15.31 -2.59 -10.57
CA GLN A 685 -15.94 -3.41 -11.60
C GLN A 685 -14.84 -4.13 -12.41
N PRO A 686 -14.66 -5.46 -12.27
CA PRO A 686 -13.60 -6.18 -12.97
C PRO A 686 -13.76 -6.07 -14.49
N GLY A 687 -12.68 -5.77 -15.21
CA GLY A 687 -12.72 -5.52 -16.65
C GLY A 687 -13.17 -4.10 -17.04
N GLY A 688 -13.62 -3.29 -16.08
CA GLY A 688 -14.05 -1.91 -16.34
C GLY A 688 -12.92 -1.05 -16.90
N LEU A 689 -11.72 -1.14 -16.32
CA LEU A 689 -10.58 -0.35 -16.76
C LEU A 689 -10.06 -0.77 -18.15
N LEU A 690 -10.15 -2.07 -18.49
CA LEU A 690 -9.80 -2.57 -19.82
C LEU A 690 -10.63 -1.94 -20.94
N THR A 691 -11.87 -1.54 -20.67
CA THR A 691 -12.71 -0.85 -21.66
C THR A 691 -12.18 0.54 -22.06
N LEU A 692 -11.28 1.10 -21.24
CA LEU A 692 -10.65 2.41 -21.45
C LEU A 692 -9.24 2.31 -22.06
N VAL A 693 -8.71 1.10 -22.20
CA VAL A 693 -7.40 0.86 -22.80
C VAL A 693 -7.49 0.96 -24.33
N ASN A 694 -6.45 1.51 -24.97
CA ASN A 694 -6.37 1.56 -26.42
C ASN A 694 -6.46 0.14 -27.00
N SER A 695 -7.41 -0.12 -27.90
CA SER A 695 -7.61 -1.45 -28.50
C SER A 695 -6.37 -2.06 -29.15
N GLN A 696 -5.42 -1.23 -29.59
CA GLN A 696 -4.15 -1.68 -30.18
C GLN A 696 -3.09 -2.10 -29.15
N SER A 697 -3.28 -1.72 -27.88
CA SER A 697 -2.38 -2.05 -26.76
C SER A 697 -2.93 -3.13 -25.83
N ILE A 698 -4.16 -3.61 -26.05
CA ILE A 698 -4.76 -4.72 -25.31
C ILE A 698 -3.98 -6.01 -25.62
N ALA A 699 -3.50 -6.68 -24.57
CA ALA A 699 -2.84 -7.97 -24.70
C ALA A 699 -3.82 -9.03 -25.26
N PRO A 700 -3.33 -10.01 -26.05
CA PRO A 700 -4.15 -11.15 -26.43
C PRO A 700 -4.78 -11.82 -25.20
N ALA A 701 -5.99 -12.34 -25.37
CA ALA A 701 -6.62 -13.12 -24.31
C ALA A 701 -5.73 -14.32 -23.95
N GLU A 702 -5.44 -14.50 -22.65
CA GLU A 702 -4.73 -15.68 -22.17
C GLU A 702 -5.59 -16.94 -22.32
N ALA A 703 -4.93 -18.10 -22.35
CA ALA A 703 -5.64 -19.38 -22.31
C ALA A 703 -6.46 -19.46 -21.01
N PRO A 704 -7.72 -19.94 -21.08
CA PRO A 704 -8.55 -20.02 -19.89
C PRO A 704 -7.90 -20.94 -18.86
N SER A 705 -7.89 -20.49 -17.60
CA SER A 705 -7.43 -21.30 -16.48
C SER A 705 -8.28 -22.57 -16.35
N MET A 706 -7.73 -23.60 -15.72
CA MET A 706 -8.39 -24.91 -15.65
C MET A 706 -9.73 -24.86 -14.90
N VAL A 707 -10.60 -25.82 -15.22
CA VAL A 707 -11.82 -26.08 -14.44
C VAL A 707 -11.49 -27.19 -13.44
N PHE A 708 -11.74 -26.95 -12.16
CA PHE A 708 -11.44 -27.92 -11.10
C PHE A 708 -12.52 -29.01 -11.03
N THR A 709 -12.09 -30.27 -11.00
CA THR A 709 -12.93 -31.46 -11.13
C THR A 709 -12.72 -32.47 -10.01
N ASP A 710 -13.54 -33.51 -9.94
CA ASP A 710 -13.44 -34.59 -8.94
C ASP A 710 -12.12 -35.38 -9.06
N ASP A 711 -11.59 -35.55 -10.27
CA ASP A 711 -10.28 -36.17 -10.49
C ASP A 711 -9.15 -35.39 -9.76
N ASP A 712 -9.27 -34.06 -9.69
CA ASP A 712 -8.30 -33.18 -9.02
C ASP A 712 -8.39 -33.25 -7.48
N VAL A 713 -9.49 -33.79 -6.94
CA VAL A 713 -9.71 -33.96 -5.48
C VAL A 713 -9.21 -35.33 -5.00
N THR A 714 -9.34 -36.34 -5.86
CA THR A 714 -9.07 -37.73 -5.50
C THR A 714 -7.58 -38.03 -5.36
N GLU A 715 -7.18 -38.44 -4.16
CA GLU A 715 -5.81 -38.84 -3.86
C GLU A 715 -5.76 -40.24 -3.22
N PRO A 716 -4.65 -40.97 -3.40
CA PRO A 716 -4.43 -42.18 -2.63
C PRO A 716 -4.37 -41.89 -1.11
N PRO A 717 -4.77 -42.84 -0.24
CA PRO A 717 -4.62 -42.69 1.20
C PRO A 717 -3.16 -42.44 1.60
N LEU A 718 -2.95 -41.67 2.66
CA LEU A 718 -1.61 -41.45 3.19
C LEU A 718 -0.92 -42.80 3.52
N PRO A 719 0.34 -42.98 3.12
CA PRO A 719 1.08 -44.21 3.37
C PRO A 719 1.39 -44.39 4.87
N PRO A 720 1.67 -45.63 5.32
CA PRO A 720 2.21 -45.87 6.64
C PRO A 720 3.64 -45.31 6.76
N VAL A 721 4.08 -45.03 7.98
CA VAL A 721 5.43 -44.55 8.25
C VAL A 721 6.44 -45.66 7.98
N ILE A 722 7.43 -45.39 7.14
CA ILE A 722 8.54 -46.32 6.87
C ILE A 722 9.71 -45.94 7.77
N ALA A 723 10.09 -46.83 8.68
CA ALA A 723 11.20 -46.58 9.59
C ALA A 723 12.51 -46.36 8.81
N LYS A 724 13.19 -45.25 9.10
CA LYS A 724 14.51 -44.96 8.51
C LYS A 724 15.52 -45.99 9.04
N ALA A 725 16.21 -46.69 8.14
CA ALA A 725 17.29 -47.60 8.54
C ALA A 725 18.37 -46.79 9.29
N PRO A 726 18.94 -47.31 10.39
CA PRO A 726 19.96 -46.59 11.15
C PRO A 726 21.16 -46.29 10.25
N THR A 727 21.53 -45.02 10.15
CA THR A 727 22.70 -44.57 9.38
C THR A 727 23.94 -45.18 10.01
N SER A 728 24.58 -46.14 9.34
CA SER A 728 25.88 -46.66 9.74
C SER A 728 26.89 -45.51 9.74
N THR A 729 27.52 -45.26 10.89
CA THR A 729 28.70 -44.40 11.02
C THR A 729 29.70 -44.67 9.88
N PRO A 730 30.25 -43.65 9.20
CA PRO A 730 31.21 -43.87 8.13
C PRO A 730 32.47 -44.55 8.68
N VAL A 731 32.67 -45.81 8.31
CA VAL A 731 33.96 -46.48 8.45
C VAL A 731 34.91 -45.84 7.42
N THR A 732 36.05 -45.39 7.91
CA THR A 732 37.17 -44.84 7.15
C THR A 732 37.53 -45.76 5.97
N PRO A 733 37.50 -45.31 4.70
CA PRO A 733 37.93 -46.15 3.59
C PRO A 733 39.46 -46.22 3.54
N SER A 734 39.99 -47.41 3.82
CA SER A 734 41.35 -47.79 3.46
C SER A 734 41.50 -47.81 1.94
N THR A 735 42.58 -47.18 1.47
CA THR A 735 43.08 -47.16 0.09
C THR A 735 43.18 -48.53 -0.57
N ASN A 736 42.74 -48.59 -1.83
CA ASN A 736 43.15 -49.47 -2.95
C ASN A 736 41.99 -50.25 -3.60
N ALA A 737 41.46 -49.73 -4.71
CA ALA A 737 41.07 -50.52 -5.89
C ALA A 737 40.75 -49.59 -7.07
N GLN A 738 41.29 -49.92 -8.24
CA GLN A 738 41.13 -49.22 -9.53
C GLN A 738 39.69 -49.30 -10.06
N ALA A 739 39.25 -48.20 -10.69
CA ALA A 739 38.00 -48.13 -11.43
C ALA A 739 38.11 -48.82 -12.81
N PRO A 740 37.14 -49.65 -13.24
CA PRO A 740 37.01 -50.04 -14.63
C PRO A 740 36.22 -48.99 -15.42
N SER A 741 36.78 -48.62 -16.56
CA SER A 741 36.17 -47.83 -17.62
C SER A 741 34.95 -48.54 -18.23
N GLY A 742 33.79 -47.90 -18.19
CA GLY A 742 32.59 -48.33 -18.90
C GLY A 742 31.92 -47.14 -19.59
N GLN A 743 32.16 -47.01 -20.90
CA GLN A 743 31.39 -46.12 -21.77
C GLN A 743 29.94 -46.59 -21.82
N THR A 744 28.98 -45.67 -21.66
CA THR A 744 27.60 -45.92 -22.10
C THR A 744 27.08 -44.67 -22.80
N ARG A 745 26.56 -44.90 -24.00
CA ARG A 745 26.17 -43.92 -25.02
C ARG A 745 25.04 -43.01 -24.51
N LEU A 746 25.27 -41.70 -24.62
CA LEU A 746 24.25 -40.66 -24.55
C LEU A 746 23.41 -40.66 -25.83
N THR A 747 22.11 -40.90 -25.71
CA THR A 747 21.12 -40.48 -26.70
C THR A 747 20.56 -39.12 -26.27
N LEU A 748 20.99 -38.06 -26.95
CA LEU A 748 20.43 -36.71 -26.81
C LEU A 748 19.03 -36.68 -27.44
N SER A 749 18.02 -36.37 -26.64
CA SER A 749 16.74 -35.84 -27.12
C SER A 749 16.69 -34.36 -26.75
N PHE A 750 16.92 -33.50 -27.73
CA PHE A 750 16.69 -32.06 -27.65
C PHE A 750 15.17 -31.81 -27.58
N LEU A 751 14.69 -31.34 -26.43
CA LEU A 751 13.41 -30.64 -26.32
C LEU A 751 13.74 -29.15 -26.11
N LEU A 752 13.51 -28.37 -27.17
CA LEU A 752 13.60 -26.92 -27.17
C LEU A 752 12.53 -26.33 -26.24
N PHE A 753 12.94 -25.78 -25.10
CA PHE A 753 12.15 -24.78 -24.39
C PHE A 753 12.40 -23.41 -25.04
N VAL A 754 11.37 -22.84 -25.65
CA VAL A 754 11.35 -21.46 -26.10
C VAL A 754 11.23 -20.59 -24.84
N VAL A 755 12.35 -20.04 -24.40
CA VAL A 755 12.41 -18.97 -23.42
C VAL A 755 12.19 -17.66 -24.16
N CYS A 756 11.02 -17.05 -24.03
CA CYS A 756 10.80 -15.66 -24.43
C CYS A 756 11.48 -14.73 -23.43
N LEU A 757 12.74 -14.41 -23.70
CA LEU A 757 13.45 -13.27 -23.11
C LEU A 757 13.09 -12.02 -23.91
N SER A 758 12.18 -11.20 -23.39
CA SER A 758 12.04 -9.81 -23.86
C SER A 758 13.05 -8.94 -23.12
N SER A 759 14.24 -8.82 -23.70
CA SER A 759 15.23 -7.80 -23.33
C SER A 759 14.81 -6.46 -23.95
N THR A 760 14.37 -5.51 -23.15
CA THR A 760 14.40 -4.09 -23.54
C THR A 760 15.52 -3.39 -22.79
N TYR A 761 16.51 -2.98 -23.57
CA TYR A 761 17.70 -2.24 -23.17
C TYR A 761 17.34 -0.95 -22.45
N VAL A 762 18.06 -0.69 -21.37
CA VAL A 762 18.21 0.62 -20.73
C VAL A 762 19.11 1.49 -21.62
N MET A 763 18.58 2.62 -22.07
CA MET A 763 19.29 3.89 -22.18
C MET A 763 18.37 5.02 -21.75
#